data_AF-W9NFD6-F1
#
_entry.id   AF-W9NFD6-F1
#
_cell.length_a   1.000
_cell.length_b   1.000
_cell.length_c   1.000
_cell.angle_alpha   90.00
_cell.angle_beta   90.00
_cell.angle_gamma   90.00
#
_symmetry.space_group_name_H-M   'P 1'
#
loop_
_entity.id
_entity.type
_entity.pdbx_description
1 polymer ?
#
loop_
_entity_poly.entity_id
_entity_poly.type
_entity_poly.pdbx_seq_one_letter_code
_entity_poly.pdbx_strand_id
1 'polypeptide(L)'
;MTSPDSCFDISDSGFGSAAESTPCPTPYPTRPTSTPVSTLRTSSASDEQYERTLWRHFPGWAFSERARETRCWAWQFGYDIQKEDARRWICRACIRKNNPHPRHFEADGIHNAYNHLFNDHGIRAPPGMTQGTAEKKANSKGRKPPGQRTLAESMKLDLHDPREQAIANDFIKRFDKEHFRRLLIDWIVAKNHSFSIAEEAELHAIFDYLNPLMLMTWLARLGIKARIVDKRFDRINSGREDASRSTGKPHRLLDTRQADGLQSRTFEIFDSLGFGQDVWREANHMLEIRFWSPGENKKLYRSDRIVDTMPGLSRFQQATLHQARIEDRLLKYIDKFSGIEVEYGVMPESLTIDADKVESDDYPISVTLRSLPRPDADSPHVPADEGEPKIPNGLYRSNLTADSSDEILQNAQTTKGTRTEKVLAKYVVGCDGAHSWTRRQIRSVMEGDQTDYIWGVLDIIPITDFPDIRYRCAIHSDSGSMMVIPRESKYVRLYIQVTEADENGKAIDRFKITPQTLVQAANKILSPYKLSYKHCHWWTAYRIGQRVGSKFNAHDRVFLAGDAVHTHSPKAGQGMNISMHDTFNLGWKLASVVKGWAKRSLLTTYTTERRQIAKELIEFDQRFSRLFSGRSAKDVLDEGGIDLKTFKQVFDKGNLFASGCAVDYGASVIVAKPQAIENSNGTGAVATVGKQELAPNIPIGRRIPSCKVLNQSDARPWHLQELMPSTGAWRVVVFAGDVLNSSQFSRLSAFGKALSSPSSFLNRHKPGEDKRLASFFEILTVHSSPRHEVELLSLPDIFHPYSEEYGWDYEKVFVDDVSYHQG
;
A
#
# COMPACT_ATOMS: atom_id res chain seq x y z
N MET A 1 -26.88 55.14 23.13
CA MET A 1 -25.78 55.91 22.51
C MET A 1 -24.62 54.94 22.34
N THR A 2 -24.19 54.54 21.15
CA THR A 2 -24.63 54.88 19.77
C THR A 2 -24.42 53.69 18.82
N SER A 3 -25.44 53.35 18.03
CA SER A 3 -25.33 52.62 16.74
C SER A 3 -25.20 53.67 15.59
N PRO A 4 -25.35 53.40 14.26
CA PRO A 4 -25.89 52.23 13.51
C PRO A 4 -24.76 51.24 13.10
N ASP A 5 -24.74 50.42 12.03
CA ASP A 5 -25.57 50.09 10.83
C ASP A 5 -25.29 48.59 10.47
N SER A 6 -26.05 47.75 9.74
CA SER A 6 -27.11 47.83 8.69
C SER A 6 -26.61 48.14 7.25
N CYS A 7 -27.11 47.53 6.15
CA CYS A 7 -28.02 46.38 5.95
C CYS A 7 -27.88 45.83 4.49
N PHE A 8 -28.87 45.04 4.02
CA PHE A 8 -29.11 44.48 2.66
C PHE A 8 -28.24 43.25 2.26
N ASP A 9 -28.75 42.14 1.70
CA ASP A 9 -29.91 41.77 0.85
C ASP A 9 -29.80 42.02 -0.67
N ILE A 10 -29.83 40.92 -1.45
CA ILE A 10 -30.53 40.77 -2.74
C ILE A 10 -31.08 39.33 -2.84
N SER A 11 -32.31 39.15 -3.32
CA SER A 11 -32.98 37.87 -3.59
C SER A 11 -33.51 37.78 -5.03
N ASP A 12 -33.76 36.55 -5.51
CA ASP A 12 -34.58 36.13 -6.67
C ASP A 12 -34.61 37.01 -7.96
N SER A 13 -34.32 36.46 -9.14
CA SER A 13 -35.25 35.55 -9.84
C SER A 13 -34.70 35.17 -11.23
N GLY A 14 -35.17 34.06 -11.83
CA GLY A 14 -34.73 33.67 -13.18
C GLY A 14 -35.05 32.24 -13.63
N PHE A 15 -36.33 31.83 -13.62
CA PHE A 15 -36.76 30.54 -14.18
C PHE A 15 -36.98 30.63 -15.71
N GLY A 16 -36.51 29.63 -16.46
CA GLY A 16 -36.79 29.50 -17.90
C GLY A 16 -36.29 28.16 -18.45
N SER A 17 -37.15 27.39 -19.12
CA SER A 17 -36.88 25.98 -19.48
C SER A 17 -37.34 25.57 -20.88
N ALA A 18 -36.37 25.22 -21.75
CA ALA A 18 -36.48 24.28 -22.86
C ALA A 18 -35.03 23.88 -23.26
N ALA A 19 -34.60 22.63 -23.49
CA ALA A 19 -35.21 21.38 -23.95
C ALA A 19 -35.15 21.16 -25.49
N GLU A 20 -33.97 20.73 -25.98
CA GLU A 20 -33.71 19.93 -27.20
C GLU A 20 -32.24 19.47 -27.11
N SER A 21 -31.81 18.21 -26.94
CA SER A 21 -32.18 16.88 -27.46
C SER A 21 -31.65 16.56 -28.87
N THR A 22 -30.44 16.00 -28.96
CA THR A 22 -29.97 15.16 -30.10
C THR A 22 -29.09 14.01 -29.60
N PRO A 23 -29.03 12.83 -30.29
CA PRO A 23 -28.65 11.57 -29.65
C PRO A 23 -27.39 10.87 -30.23
N CYS A 24 -26.85 9.90 -29.49
CA CYS A 24 -25.83 8.97 -29.97
C CYS A 24 -26.38 7.95 -30.98
N PRO A 25 -25.66 7.63 -32.08
CA PRO A 25 -26.02 6.55 -32.99
C PRO A 25 -25.15 5.27 -32.82
N THR A 26 -25.81 4.15 -32.53
CA THR A 26 -25.44 2.78 -32.91
C THR A 26 -26.76 2.08 -33.35
N PRO A 27 -26.78 0.97 -34.12
CA PRO A 27 -25.73 -0.05 -34.31
C PRO A 27 -25.51 -0.50 -35.78
N TYR A 28 -24.85 -1.66 -35.94
CA TYR A 28 -24.56 -2.36 -37.20
C TYR A 28 -25.80 -2.82 -37.99
N PRO A 29 -25.67 -2.96 -39.33
CA PRO A 29 -26.35 -3.97 -40.13
C PRO A 29 -25.43 -5.16 -40.50
N THR A 30 -26.01 -6.33 -40.80
CA THR A 30 -25.28 -7.59 -41.04
C THR A 30 -25.64 -8.30 -42.35
N ARG A 31 -24.61 -8.69 -43.12
CA ARG A 31 -24.65 -9.72 -44.21
C ARG A 31 -25.54 -9.36 -45.44
N PRO A 32 -25.43 -10.04 -46.61
CA PRO A 32 -25.28 -11.49 -46.82
C PRO A 32 -24.10 -11.93 -47.72
N THR A 33 -24.15 -13.19 -48.15
CA THR A 33 -23.11 -13.96 -48.87
C THR A 33 -23.52 -14.31 -50.30
N SER A 34 -22.59 -14.26 -51.26
CA SER A 34 -22.33 -15.37 -52.21
C SER A 34 -21.17 -15.05 -53.17
N THR A 35 -20.53 -16.09 -53.71
CA THR A 35 -19.52 -16.03 -54.77
C THR A 35 -20.06 -16.71 -56.04
N PRO A 36 -19.70 -16.23 -57.24
CA PRO A 36 -19.53 -17.09 -58.40
C PRO A 36 -18.07 -17.54 -58.56
N VAL A 37 -17.83 -18.60 -59.32
CA VAL A 37 -16.50 -19.22 -59.50
C VAL A 37 -16.14 -19.31 -60.98
N SER A 38 -14.82 -19.28 -61.24
CA SER A 38 -14.12 -19.80 -62.43
C SER A 38 -13.65 -18.78 -63.47
N THR A 39 -12.33 -18.77 -63.66
CA THR A 39 -11.74 -19.05 -64.98
C THR A 39 -10.34 -19.62 -64.78
N LEU A 40 -9.87 -20.44 -65.73
CA LEU A 40 -8.59 -21.15 -65.60
C LEU A 40 -7.42 -20.17 -65.85
N ARG A 41 -6.30 -20.39 -65.15
CA ARG A 41 -5.01 -19.82 -65.58
C ARG A 41 -4.39 -20.75 -66.61
N THR A 42 -4.10 -20.21 -67.79
CA THR A 42 -3.06 -20.75 -68.66
C THR A 42 -1.70 -20.58 -67.97
N SER A 43 -0.92 -21.67 -67.86
CA SER A 43 0.45 -21.63 -67.37
C SER A 43 1.33 -20.87 -68.37
N SER A 44 2.26 -20.04 -67.88
CA SER A 44 3.41 -19.66 -68.72
C SER A 44 4.40 -20.83 -68.76
N ALA A 45 5.16 -20.95 -69.85
CA ALA A 45 6.23 -21.95 -69.94
C ALA A 45 7.28 -21.84 -68.81
N SER A 46 7.38 -20.66 -68.17
CA SER A 46 8.24 -20.46 -67.00
C SER A 46 7.64 -20.98 -65.70
N ASP A 47 6.31 -20.90 -65.52
CA ASP A 47 5.66 -21.33 -64.28
C ASP A 47 5.71 -22.86 -64.13
N GLU A 48 5.49 -23.62 -65.21
CA GLU A 48 5.67 -25.07 -65.19
C GLU A 48 7.09 -25.50 -64.82
N GLN A 49 8.11 -24.75 -65.22
CA GLN A 49 9.49 -25.04 -64.87
C GLN A 49 9.74 -24.83 -63.36
N TYR A 50 9.13 -23.80 -62.76
CA TYR A 50 9.18 -23.58 -61.32
C TYR A 50 8.35 -24.59 -60.53
N GLU A 51 7.20 -25.04 -61.06
CA GLU A 51 6.40 -26.10 -60.42
C GLU A 51 7.08 -27.47 -60.50
N ARG A 52 7.70 -27.85 -61.63
CA ARG A 52 8.57 -29.04 -61.70
C ARG A 52 9.72 -28.96 -60.69
N THR A 53 10.27 -27.76 -60.46
CA THR A 53 11.29 -27.53 -59.43
C THR A 53 10.73 -27.68 -58.01
N LEU A 54 9.52 -27.17 -57.75
CA LEU A 54 8.80 -27.31 -56.49
C LEU A 54 8.55 -28.78 -56.14
N TRP A 55 7.95 -29.54 -57.05
CA TRP A 55 7.58 -30.94 -56.81
C TRP A 55 8.79 -31.88 -56.73
N ARG A 56 9.93 -31.52 -57.33
CA ARG A 56 11.21 -32.22 -57.10
C ARG A 56 11.72 -32.08 -55.65
N HIS A 57 11.46 -30.94 -55.00
CA HIS A 57 11.84 -30.69 -53.61
C HIS A 57 10.78 -31.14 -52.59
N PHE A 58 9.51 -31.23 -53.00
CA PHE A 58 8.38 -31.67 -52.16
C PHE A 58 7.55 -32.78 -52.85
N PRO A 59 8.14 -33.98 -53.07
CA PRO A 59 7.45 -35.07 -53.75
C PRO A 59 6.25 -35.58 -52.94
N GLY A 60 5.13 -35.84 -53.63
CA GLY A 60 3.90 -36.33 -53.02
C GLY A 60 3.12 -35.28 -52.22
N TRP A 61 3.43 -33.99 -52.37
CA TRP A 61 2.58 -32.87 -51.95
C TRP A 61 1.77 -32.33 -53.15
N ALA A 62 0.66 -31.66 -52.87
CA ALA A 62 -0.16 -30.96 -53.87
C ALA A 62 -0.40 -29.51 -53.44
N PHE A 63 -0.93 -28.65 -54.31
CA PHE A 63 -1.37 -27.30 -53.89
C PHE A 63 -2.55 -27.38 -52.91
N SER A 64 -2.59 -26.50 -51.91
CA SER A 64 -3.67 -26.52 -50.91
C SER A 64 -4.98 -26.00 -51.48
N GLU A 65 -6.06 -26.77 -51.30
CA GLU A 65 -7.42 -26.37 -51.67
C GLU A 65 -7.89 -25.12 -50.88
N ARG A 66 -7.34 -24.93 -49.67
CA ARG A 66 -7.63 -23.79 -48.78
C ARG A 66 -6.85 -22.52 -49.14
N ALA A 67 -6.10 -22.50 -50.25
CA ALA A 67 -5.32 -21.34 -50.70
C ALA A 67 -6.16 -20.07 -51.00
N ARG A 68 -7.47 -20.23 -51.23
CA ARG A 68 -8.41 -19.09 -51.42
C ARG A 68 -8.81 -18.41 -50.09
N GLU A 69 -8.52 -19.02 -48.94
CA GLU A 69 -8.93 -18.51 -47.62
C GLU A 69 -7.79 -17.82 -46.85
N THR A 70 -6.55 -17.95 -47.32
CA THR A 70 -5.34 -17.40 -46.69
C THR A 70 -5.23 -15.87 -46.82
N ARG A 71 -5.52 -15.15 -45.73
CA ARG A 71 -5.57 -13.68 -45.68
C ARG A 71 -4.26 -12.97 -45.24
N CYS A 72 -3.18 -13.70 -44.98
CA CYS A 72 -1.91 -13.10 -44.53
C CYS A 72 -1.04 -12.65 -45.73
N TRP A 73 -0.41 -11.47 -45.61
CA TRP A 73 0.38 -10.83 -46.67
C TRP A 73 1.54 -11.69 -47.21
N ALA A 74 2.12 -12.60 -46.40
CA ALA A 74 3.24 -13.42 -46.82
C ALA A 74 2.87 -14.46 -47.89
N TRP A 75 1.61 -14.89 -47.97
CA TRP A 75 1.17 -15.95 -48.90
C TRP A 75 1.30 -15.53 -50.38
N GLN A 76 1.29 -14.23 -50.71
CA GLN A 76 1.57 -13.77 -52.08
C GLN A 76 2.99 -14.13 -52.56
N PHE A 77 3.94 -14.31 -51.62
CA PHE A 77 5.34 -14.66 -51.88
C PHE A 77 5.63 -16.16 -51.72
N GLY A 78 4.63 -16.98 -51.39
CA GLY A 78 4.78 -18.43 -51.17
C GLY A 78 3.91 -19.29 -52.07
N TYR A 79 4.36 -20.51 -52.36
CA TYR A 79 3.46 -21.58 -52.76
C TYR A 79 2.79 -22.13 -51.50
N ASP A 80 1.51 -22.49 -51.61
CA ASP A 80 0.71 -23.07 -50.53
C ASP A 80 0.45 -24.53 -50.89
N ILE A 81 1.10 -25.44 -50.17
CA ILE A 81 1.05 -26.87 -50.46
C ILE A 81 0.54 -27.65 -49.26
N GLN A 82 -0.21 -28.72 -49.51
CA GLN A 82 -0.68 -29.64 -48.49
C GLN A 82 -0.34 -31.09 -48.82
N LYS A 83 -0.24 -31.91 -47.78
CA LYS A 83 -0.19 -33.36 -47.85
C LYS A 83 -0.80 -33.93 -46.58
N GLU A 84 -1.81 -34.77 -46.71
CA GLU A 84 -2.65 -35.21 -45.59
C GLU A 84 -3.12 -33.97 -44.81
N ASP A 85 -3.05 -33.95 -43.47
CA ASP A 85 -3.43 -32.80 -42.65
C ASP A 85 -2.35 -31.68 -42.57
N ALA A 86 -1.15 -31.88 -43.13
CA ALA A 86 -0.07 -30.92 -43.07
C ALA A 86 -0.14 -29.88 -44.20
N ARG A 87 0.01 -28.58 -43.87
CA ARG A 87 -0.03 -27.46 -44.83
C ARG A 87 1.15 -26.50 -44.65
N ARG A 88 1.87 -26.22 -45.73
CA ARG A 88 3.13 -25.45 -45.73
C ARG A 88 3.16 -24.30 -46.73
N TRP A 89 3.74 -23.19 -46.28
CA TRP A 89 4.20 -22.09 -47.12
C TRP A 89 5.62 -22.38 -47.61
N ILE A 90 5.86 -22.35 -48.92
CA ILE A 90 7.17 -22.55 -49.56
C ILE A 90 7.60 -21.27 -50.27
N CYS A 91 8.79 -20.74 -50.03
CA CYS A 91 9.18 -19.46 -50.65
C CYS A 91 9.32 -19.56 -52.19
N ARG A 92 8.53 -18.76 -52.94
CA ARG A 92 8.61 -18.69 -54.41
C ARG A 92 9.98 -18.22 -54.90
N ALA A 93 10.62 -17.29 -54.18
CA ALA A 93 11.93 -16.75 -54.56
C ALA A 93 13.07 -17.77 -54.34
N CYS A 94 12.97 -18.66 -53.35
CA CYS A 94 13.89 -19.79 -53.23
C CYS A 94 13.75 -20.79 -54.38
N ILE A 95 12.51 -21.15 -54.75
CA ILE A 95 12.23 -22.07 -55.87
C ILE A 95 12.70 -21.48 -57.20
N ARG A 96 12.41 -20.20 -57.46
CA ARG A 96 12.85 -19.49 -58.68
C ARG A 96 14.37 -19.36 -58.81
N LYS A 97 15.10 -19.34 -57.68
CA LYS A 97 16.58 -19.39 -57.65
C LYS A 97 17.14 -20.83 -57.68
N ASN A 98 16.31 -21.86 -57.85
CA ASN A 98 16.68 -23.28 -57.78
C ASN A 98 17.53 -23.62 -56.53
N ASN A 99 17.19 -23.00 -55.39
CA ASN A 99 17.90 -23.22 -54.12
C ASN A 99 17.81 -24.71 -53.74
N PRO A 100 18.93 -25.41 -53.44
CA PRO A 100 18.90 -26.82 -53.06
C PRO A 100 18.11 -27.10 -51.77
N HIS A 101 17.94 -26.10 -50.90
CA HIS A 101 17.15 -26.20 -49.67
C HIS A 101 16.15 -25.03 -49.61
N PRO A 102 15.04 -25.09 -50.36
CA PRO A 102 14.08 -23.99 -50.41
C PRO A 102 13.36 -23.84 -49.06
N ARG A 103 13.41 -22.63 -48.49
CA ARG A 103 12.81 -22.35 -47.18
C ARG A 103 11.30 -22.55 -47.20
N HIS A 104 10.82 -23.31 -46.21
CA HIS A 104 9.41 -23.60 -45.98
C HIS A 104 9.06 -23.48 -44.50
N PHE A 105 7.78 -23.22 -44.20
CA PHE A 105 7.24 -23.13 -42.85
C PHE A 105 5.83 -23.72 -42.80
N GLU A 106 5.42 -24.28 -41.66
CA GLU A 106 4.02 -24.69 -41.45
C GLU A 106 3.09 -23.47 -41.49
N ALA A 107 1.85 -23.66 -41.91
CA ALA A 107 0.86 -22.59 -42.06
C ALA A 107 0.62 -21.80 -40.75
N ASP A 108 0.58 -22.50 -39.60
CA ASP A 108 0.43 -21.86 -38.29
C ASP A 108 1.71 -21.12 -37.84
N GLY A 109 2.87 -21.55 -38.37
CA GLY A 109 4.19 -20.96 -38.12
C GLY A 109 4.55 -19.78 -39.05
N ILE A 110 3.59 -19.24 -39.81
CA ILE A 110 3.83 -18.30 -40.92
C ILE A 110 4.62 -17.03 -40.55
N HIS A 111 4.63 -16.61 -39.29
CA HIS A 111 5.47 -15.47 -38.85
C HIS A 111 6.96 -15.66 -39.15
N ASN A 112 7.45 -16.91 -39.20
CA ASN A 112 8.83 -17.21 -39.57
C ASN A 112 9.13 -16.90 -41.04
N ALA A 113 8.13 -16.97 -41.93
CA ALA A 113 8.26 -16.52 -43.31
C ALA A 113 8.57 -15.02 -43.40
N TYR A 114 8.07 -14.18 -42.48
CA TYR A 114 8.31 -12.74 -42.50
C TYR A 114 9.80 -12.42 -42.27
N ASN A 115 10.44 -13.17 -41.36
CA ASN A 115 11.87 -13.05 -41.09
C ASN A 115 12.72 -13.50 -42.29
N HIS A 116 12.35 -14.62 -42.93
CA HIS A 116 13.02 -15.13 -44.12
C HIS A 116 12.88 -14.19 -45.33
N LEU A 117 11.66 -13.72 -45.62
CA LEU A 117 11.39 -12.76 -46.69
C LEU A 117 12.22 -11.47 -46.53
N PHE A 118 12.33 -10.96 -45.31
CA PHE A 118 13.16 -9.79 -45.02
C PHE A 118 14.66 -10.07 -45.15
N ASN A 119 15.19 -11.10 -44.48
CA ASN A 119 16.62 -11.37 -44.40
C ASN A 119 17.21 -11.84 -45.74
N ASP A 120 16.60 -12.85 -46.37
CA ASP A 120 17.22 -13.57 -47.48
C ASP A 120 16.81 -12.99 -48.85
N HIS A 121 15.73 -12.20 -48.88
CA HIS A 121 15.12 -11.65 -50.10
C HIS A 121 14.84 -10.13 -50.06
N GLY A 122 15.06 -9.44 -48.94
CA GLY A 122 14.88 -7.98 -48.80
C GLY A 122 13.42 -7.51 -48.78
N ILE A 123 12.45 -8.43 -48.74
CA ILE A 123 11.01 -8.14 -48.84
C ILE A 123 10.48 -7.73 -47.46
N ARG A 124 10.14 -6.44 -47.33
CA ARG A 124 9.54 -5.84 -46.13
C ARG A 124 8.03 -6.10 -46.05
N ALA A 125 7.47 -6.05 -44.85
CA ALA A 125 6.01 -6.06 -44.69
C ALA A 125 5.37 -4.77 -45.28
N PRO A 126 4.20 -4.86 -45.94
CA PRO A 126 3.47 -3.67 -46.39
C PRO A 126 3.06 -2.74 -45.24
N PRO A 127 2.82 -1.44 -45.49
CA PRO A 127 2.34 -0.50 -44.47
C PRO A 127 1.10 -1.03 -43.72
N GLY A 128 1.12 -0.93 -42.39
CA GLY A 128 0.05 -1.45 -41.52
C GLY A 128 0.05 -2.97 -41.29
N MET A 129 0.86 -3.75 -42.03
CA MET A 129 0.93 -5.21 -41.87
C MET A 129 1.95 -5.65 -40.81
N THR A 130 1.80 -6.87 -40.31
CA THR A 130 2.68 -7.42 -39.26
C THR A 130 4.11 -7.64 -39.78
N GLN A 131 5.06 -6.83 -39.30
CA GLN A 131 6.50 -7.00 -39.52
C GLN A 131 7.07 -8.22 -38.78
N GLY A 132 8.04 -8.89 -39.40
CA GLY A 132 8.87 -9.92 -38.75
C GLY A 132 9.82 -9.31 -37.71
N THR A 133 10.24 -10.12 -36.73
CA THR A 133 11.22 -9.71 -35.70
C THR A 133 12.57 -9.23 -36.25
N ALA A 134 13.00 -9.74 -37.42
CA ALA A 134 14.22 -9.30 -38.08
C ALA A 134 14.07 -7.89 -38.68
N GLU A 135 12.95 -7.59 -39.34
CA GLU A 135 12.64 -6.25 -39.85
C GLU A 135 12.51 -5.25 -38.69
N LYS A 136 11.81 -5.63 -37.60
CA LYS A 136 11.73 -4.82 -36.38
C LYS A 136 13.11 -4.50 -35.79
N LYS A 137 14.01 -5.49 -35.71
CA LYS A 137 15.40 -5.30 -35.28
C LYS A 137 16.22 -4.42 -36.23
N ALA A 138 15.99 -4.50 -37.53
CA ALA A 138 16.66 -3.64 -38.50
C ALA A 138 16.18 -2.17 -38.37
N ASN A 139 14.87 -1.96 -38.23
CA ASN A 139 14.29 -0.64 -37.99
C ASN A 139 14.70 -0.07 -36.61
N SER A 140 15.07 -0.90 -35.63
CA SER A 140 15.58 -0.46 -34.32
C SER A 140 17.10 -0.26 -34.25
N LYS A 141 17.88 -0.47 -35.31
CA LYS A 141 19.36 -0.34 -35.29
C LYS A 141 19.90 1.07 -35.03
N GLY A 142 19.02 2.07 -34.88
CA GLY A 142 19.38 3.43 -34.43
C GLY A 142 19.39 3.66 -32.92
N ARG A 143 19.08 2.66 -32.07
CA ARG A 143 19.08 2.80 -30.60
C ARG A 143 19.76 1.61 -29.90
N LYS A 144 20.84 1.87 -29.13
CA LYS A 144 21.40 0.89 -28.17
C LYS A 144 20.35 0.59 -27.08
N PRO A 145 20.16 -0.67 -26.66
CA PRO A 145 19.41 -0.97 -25.45
C PRO A 145 20.21 -0.52 -24.21
N PRO A 146 19.57 0.03 -23.16
CA PRO A 146 20.27 0.44 -21.95
C PRO A 146 20.67 -0.78 -21.09
N GLY A 147 21.86 -0.75 -20.50
CA GLY A 147 22.22 -1.63 -19.37
C GLY A 147 23.57 -2.35 -19.46
N GLN A 148 24.06 -2.71 -20.64
CA GLN A 148 25.36 -3.39 -20.79
C GLN A 148 26.39 -2.55 -21.53
N ARG A 149 27.56 -2.38 -20.90
CA ARG A 149 28.80 -1.87 -21.50
C ARG A 149 29.71 -3.04 -21.84
N THR A 150 30.49 -2.91 -22.90
CA THR A 150 31.64 -3.78 -23.18
C THR A 150 32.77 -3.55 -22.17
N LEU A 151 33.76 -4.45 -22.15
CA LEU A 151 34.92 -4.32 -21.25
C LEU A 151 35.72 -3.03 -21.55
N ALA A 152 35.90 -2.68 -22.83
CA ALA A 152 36.55 -1.44 -23.26
C ALA A 152 35.76 -0.18 -22.85
N GLU A 153 34.44 -0.14 -23.08
CA GLU A 153 33.55 0.94 -22.61
C GLU A 153 33.52 1.06 -21.06
N SER A 154 33.88 0.00 -20.34
CA SER A 154 33.99 0.00 -18.88
C SER A 154 35.34 0.53 -18.40
N MET A 155 36.41 0.26 -19.16
CA MET A 155 37.77 0.78 -18.91
C MET A 155 38.03 2.17 -19.51
N LYS A 156 37.07 2.71 -20.29
CA LYS A 156 37.14 4.00 -21.02
C LYS A 156 38.22 4.09 -22.11
N LEU A 157 38.64 2.96 -22.68
CA LEU A 157 39.57 2.97 -23.83
C LEU A 157 38.85 3.51 -25.08
N ASP A 158 39.47 4.42 -25.81
CA ASP A 158 38.95 4.89 -27.09
C ASP A 158 39.26 3.88 -28.19
N LEU A 159 38.21 3.27 -28.76
CA LEU A 159 38.31 2.31 -29.85
C LEU A 159 38.56 2.97 -31.22
N HIS A 160 38.58 4.31 -31.27
CA HIS A 160 38.94 5.08 -32.46
C HIS A 160 40.41 5.52 -32.47
N ASP A 161 41.11 5.50 -31.33
CA ASP A 161 42.57 5.66 -31.31
C ASP A 161 43.26 4.32 -31.64
N PRO A 162 44.18 4.26 -32.63
CA PRO A 162 44.82 2.99 -33.04
C PRO A 162 45.64 2.31 -31.94
N ARG A 163 46.18 3.05 -30.97
CA ARG A 163 47.00 2.53 -29.88
C ARG A 163 46.11 2.00 -28.75
N GLU A 164 45.06 2.70 -28.36
CA GLU A 164 44.10 2.22 -27.37
C GLU A 164 43.23 1.07 -27.90
N GLN A 165 42.86 1.09 -29.19
CA GLN A 165 42.24 -0.05 -29.86
C GLN A 165 43.18 -1.27 -29.91
N ALA A 166 44.49 -1.09 -30.08
CA ALA A 166 45.48 -2.18 -29.98
C ALA A 166 45.60 -2.71 -28.55
N ILE A 167 45.63 -1.83 -27.53
CA ILE A 167 45.62 -2.19 -26.11
C ILE A 167 44.34 -2.99 -25.76
N ALA A 168 43.17 -2.52 -26.18
CA ALA A 168 41.90 -3.20 -25.96
C ALA A 168 41.90 -4.60 -26.58
N ASN A 169 42.42 -4.75 -27.80
CA ASN A 169 42.49 -6.04 -28.50
C ASN A 169 43.45 -7.02 -27.81
N ASP A 170 44.64 -6.56 -27.40
CA ASP A 170 45.60 -7.42 -26.69
C ASP A 170 45.11 -7.77 -25.28
N PHE A 171 44.41 -6.86 -24.60
CA PHE A 171 43.76 -7.13 -23.31
C PHE A 171 42.65 -8.19 -23.45
N ILE A 172 41.75 -8.06 -24.43
CA ILE A 172 40.71 -9.06 -24.73
C ILE A 172 41.34 -10.42 -25.09
N LYS A 173 42.46 -10.43 -25.81
CA LYS A 173 43.17 -11.65 -26.24
C LYS A 173 43.94 -12.34 -25.10
N ARG A 174 44.31 -11.62 -24.04
CA ARG A 174 45.03 -12.12 -22.86
C ARG A 174 44.15 -12.31 -21.62
N PHE A 175 42.88 -11.90 -21.65
CA PHE A 175 41.95 -12.01 -20.53
C PHE A 175 41.46 -13.45 -20.33
N ASP A 176 42.30 -14.30 -19.73
CA ASP A 176 41.87 -15.55 -19.12
C ASP A 176 41.03 -15.23 -17.87
N LYS A 177 39.75 -15.61 -17.94
CA LYS A 177 38.75 -15.39 -16.88
C LYS A 177 39.08 -16.12 -15.58
N GLU A 178 39.68 -17.31 -15.65
CA GLU A 178 40.01 -18.12 -14.47
C GLU A 178 41.37 -17.74 -13.90
N HIS A 179 42.32 -17.29 -14.72
CA HIS A 179 43.53 -16.61 -14.23
C HIS A 179 43.18 -15.27 -13.58
N PHE A 180 42.29 -14.46 -14.16
CA PHE A 180 41.78 -13.23 -13.54
C PHE A 180 41.06 -13.52 -12.21
N ARG A 181 40.27 -14.61 -12.11
CA ARG A 181 39.68 -15.05 -10.83
C ARG A 181 40.72 -15.44 -9.79
N ARG A 182 41.81 -16.12 -10.17
CA ARG A 182 42.94 -16.38 -9.26
C ARG A 182 43.60 -15.07 -8.81
N LEU A 183 43.97 -14.19 -9.73
CA LEU A 183 44.55 -12.89 -9.38
C LEU A 183 43.62 -12.03 -8.51
N LEU A 184 42.30 -12.16 -8.65
CA LEU A 184 41.33 -11.51 -7.77
C LEU A 184 41.37 -12.08 -6.34
N ILE A 185 41.45 -13.41 -6.20
CA ILE A 185 41.59 -14.11 -4.91
C ILE A 185 42.96 -13.79 -4.28
N ASP A 186 44.04 -13.89 -5.05
CA ASP A 186 45.39 -13.58 -4.61
C ASP A 186 45.53 -12.10 -4.20
N TRP A 187 44.84 -11.18 -4.88
CA TRP A 187 44.75 -9.77 -4.50
C TRP A 187 43.95 -9.54 -3.21
N ILE A 188 42.82 -10.25 -3.02
CA ILE A 188 42.05 -10.22 -1.75
C ILE A 188 42.93 -10.70 -0.58
N VAL A 189 43.65 -11.81 -0.75
CA VAL A 189 44.58 -12.35 0.25
C VAL A 189 45.76 -11.40 0.49
N ALA A 190 46.38 -10.85 -0.56
CA ALA A 190 47.54 -9.96 -0.44
C ALA A 190 47.21 -8.52 -0.01
N LYS A 191 45.93 -8.13 0.04
CA LYS A 191 45.47 -6.82 0.54
C LYS A 191 44.64 -6.88 1.82
N ASN A 192 44.34 -8.07 2.33
CA ASN A 192 43.63 -8.28 3.60
C ASN A 192 42.28 -7.51 3.67
N HIS A 193 41.54 -7.48 2.55
CA HIS A 193 40.21 -6.87 2.49
C HIS A 193 39.11 -7.91 2.76
N SER A 194 38.23 -7.60 3.70
CA SER A 194 37.10 -8.46 4.11
C SER A 194 36.01 -8.56 3.02
N PHE A 195 35.31 -9.68 3.00
CA PHE A 195 34.15 -9.98 2.13
C PHE A 195 32.86 -9.22 2.53
N SER A 196 32.91 -8.44 3.62
CA SER A 196 31.75 -7.94 4.36
C SER A 196 31.12 -6.67 3.77
N ILE A 197 30.39 -6.82 2.67
CA ILE A 197 29.38 -5.84 2.20
C ILE A 197 27.98 -6.48 2.01
N ALA A 198 27.87 -7.82 2.00
CA ALA A 198 26.61 -8.53 1.74
C ALA A 198 25.94 -9.14 2.98
N GLU A 199 26.69 -9.45 4.05
CA GLU A 199 26.18 -10.19 5.21
C GLU A 199 26.46 -9.44 6.52
N GLU A 200 25.41 -9.10 7.27
CA GLU A 200 25.48 -8.61 8.65
C GLU A 200 24.18 -8.99 9.37
N ALA A 201 24.29 -9.51 10.59
CA ALA A 201 23.14 -10.05 11.32
C ALA A 201 22.20 -8.97 11.90
N GLU A 202 22.66 -7.72 12.08
CA GLU A 202 21.76 -6.62 12.47
C GLU A 202 20.94 -6.16 11.26
N LEU A 203 21.55 -5.99 10.07
CA LEU A 203 20.88 -5.80 8.77
C LEU A 203 19.67 -6.73 8.58
N HIS A 204 19.83 -8.02 8.92
CA HIS A 204 18.78 -9.03 8.86
C HIS A 204 17.58 -8.77 9.79
N ALA A 205 17.81 -8.20 10.97
CA ALA A 205 16.73 -7.72 11.84
C ALA A 205 16.10 -6.40 11.32
N ILE A 206 16.75 -5.71 10.38
CA ILE A 206 16.31 -4.36 9.96
C ILE A 206 15.19 -4.72 8.92
N PHE A 207 15.42 -5.52 7.86
CA PHE A 207 14.55 -5.62 6.65
C PHE A 207 13.01 -5.56 6.80
N ASP A 208 12.37 -6.30 7.72
CA ASP A 208 10.93 -6.60 7.62
C ASP A 208 10.00 -5.73 8.48
N TYR A 209 9.71 -4.49 8.09
CA TYR A 209 8.61 -3.74 8.74
C TYR A 209 7.24 -4.02 8.11
N LEU A 210 6.49 -4.88 8.78
CA LEU A 210 5.11 -4.58 9.16
C LEU A 210 4.90 -4.98 10.63
N ASN A 211 3.73 -4.66 11.18
CA ASN A 211 3.40 -4.99 12.56
C ASN A 211 1.97 -5.58 12.67
N PRO A 212 1.82 -6.89 12.93
CA PRO A 212 0.53 -7.54 13.09
C PRO A 212 -0.15 -7.33 14.46
N LEU A 213 0.44 -6.57 15.39
CA LEU A 213 -0.12 -6.38 16.74
C LEU A 213 -1.54 -5.78 16.71
N MET A 214 -1.88 -4.93 15.73
CA MET A 214 -3.26 -4.40 15.57
C MET A 214 -4.27 -5.46 15.08
N LEU A 215 -3.81 -6.56 14.48
CA LEU A 215 -4.65 -7.75 14.29
C LEU A 215 -4.76 -8.52 15.63
N MET A 216 -3.65 -8.67 16.34
CA MET A 216 -3.60 -9.41 17.60
C MET A 216 -4.41 -8.76 18.73
N THR A 217 -4.61 -7.44 18.76
CA THR A 217 -5.52 -6.80 19.75
C THR A 217 -6.94 -7.37 19.63
N TRP A 218 -7.48 -7.50 18.42
CA TRP A 218 -8.78 -8.15 18.17
C TRP A 218 -8.78 -9.63 18.55
N LEU A 219 -7.74 -10.39 18.15
CA LEU A 219 -7.67 -11.82 18.43
C LEU A 219 -7.52 -12.11 19.93
N ALA A 220 -6.75 -11.31 20.66
CA ALA A 220 -6.63 -11.34 22.11
C ALA A 220 -7.95 -10.99 22.81
N ARG A 221 -8.53 -9.83 22.49
CA ARG A 221 -9.76 -9.31 23.13
C ARG A 221 -10.95 -10.26 23.01
N LEU A 222 -11.01 -11.01 21.90
CA LEU A 222 -12.05 -11.99 21.59
C LEU A 222 -11.63 -13.44 21.90
N GLY A 223 -10.44 -13.68 22.45
CA GLY A 223 -9.98 -15.02 22.85
C GLY A 223 -9.93 -16.01 21.69
N ILE A 224 -9.27 -15.62 20.60
CA ILE A 224 -8.97 -16.45 19.43
C ILE A 224 -7.60 -17.11 19.65
N LYS A 225 -7.49 -18.43 19.45
CA LYS A 225 -6.20 -19.12 19.46
C LYS A 225 -5.41 -18.70 18.21
N ALA A 226 -4.42 -17.83 18.40
CA ALA A 226 -3.56 -17.30 17.34
C ALA A 226 -2.08 -17.46 17.70
N ARG A 227 -1.21 -17.27 16.69
CA ARG A 227 0.25 -17.17 16.80
C ARG A 227 0.71 -16.01 15.94
N ILE A 228 1.80 -15.36 16.33
CA ILE A 228 2.40 -14.22 15.63
C ILE A 228 3.91 -14.43 15.60
N VAL A 229 4.43 -14.72 14.42
CA VAL A 229 5.86 -14.97 14.16
C VAL A 229 6.52 -13.73 13.58
N ASP A 230 7.79 -13.53 13.90
CA ASP A 230 8.59 -12.41 13.40
C ASP A 230 10.02 -12.89 13.13
N LYS A 231 10.54 -12.64 11.92
CA LYS A 231 11.89 -13.08 11.51
C LYS A 231 13.01 -12.28 12.16
N ARG A 232 12.70 -11.20 12.88
CA ARG A 232 13.65 -10.39 13.66
C ARG A 232 13.84 -11.00 15.04
N PHE A 233 15.01 -10.82 15.66
CA PHE A 233 15.26 -11.25 17.04
C PHE A 233 14.97 -10.14 18.06
N ASP A 234 14.54 -10.48 19.28
CA ASP A 234 14.47 -9.52 20.39
C ASP A 234 15.78 -9.44 21.18
N ARG A 235 16.31 -8.22 21.29
CA ARG A 235 17.57 -7.83 21.93
C ARG A 235 17.46 -7.65 23.45
N ILE A 236 16.30 -7.96 24.05
CA ILE A 236 16.17 -8.25 25.50
C ILE A 236 16.47 -9.73 25.78
N ASN A 237 16.01 -10.66 24.95
CA ASN A 237 16.12 -12.10 25.19
C ASN A 237 17.43 -12.74 24.68
N SER A 238 18.40 -11.92 24.26
CA SER A 238 19.74 -12.35 23.84
C SER A 238 20.71 -12.62 25.00
N GLY A 239 20.24 -12.76 26.25
CA GLY A 239 21.12 -12.85 27.42
C GLY A 239 20.49 -13.23 28.76
N ARG A 240 19.60 -14.24 28.81
CA ARG A 240 19.28 -14.98 30.05
C ARG A 240 18.51 -16.28 29.79
N GLU A 241 18.84 -17.32 30.55
CA GLU A 241 18.00 -18.53 30.68
C GLU A 241 17.02 -18.43 31.88
N ASP A 242 17.24 -17.48 32.79
CA ASP A 242 16.38 -17.24 33.96
C ASP A 242 15.04 -16.58 33.59
N ALA A 243 14.03 -17.41 33.33
CA ALA A 243 12.64 -17.01 33.17
C ALA A 243 12.00 -16.60 34.52
N SER A 244 12.49 -15.51 35.15
CA SER A 244 11.90 -14.95 36.37
C SER A 244 11.91 -13.41 36.38
N ARG A 245 10.69 -12.84 36.39
CA ARG A 245 10.29 -11.46 36.78
C ARG A 245 11.43 -10.41 36.93
N SER A 246 11.73 -9.64 35.88
CA SER A 246 12.60 -8.45 36.00
C SER A 246 12.02 -7.16 35.38
N THR A 247 11.20 -6.47 36.17
CA THR A 247 11.27 -5.01 36.39
C THR A 247 11.56 -4.10 35.18
N GLY A 248 10.53 -3.72 34.43
CA GLY A 248 10.28 -2.31 34.05
C GLY A 248 11.29 -1.57 33.16
N LYS A 249 12.20 -2.25 32.45
CA LYS A 249 13.06 -1.60 31.43
C LYS A 249 12.47 -1.80 30.02
N PRO A 250 12.41 -0.76 29.17
CA PRO A 250 11.84 -0.88 27.82
C PRO A 250 12.73 -1.72 26.88
N HIS A 251 12.11 -2.36 25.88
CA HIS A 251 12.81 -3.20 24.90
C HIS A 251 13.87 -2.43 24.10
N ARG A 252 15.02 -3.06 23.84
CA ARG A 252 16.15 -2.45 23.10
C ARG A 252 16.08 -2.57 21.57
N LEU A 253 14.99 -3.11 21.01
CA LEU A 253 14.70 -2.97 19.56
C LEU A 253 14.09 -1.62 19.20
N LEU A 254 13.51 -0.94 20.20
CA LEU A 254 12.64 0.21 20.01
C LEU A 254 13.33 1.38 19.29
N ASP A 255 14.66 1.46 19.37
CA ASP A 255 15.51 2.50 18.76
C ASP A 255 15.64 2.40 17.22
N THR A 256 15.02 1.37 16.59
CA THR A 256 15.17 1.06 15.15
C THR A 256 13.90 1.23 14.31
N ARG A 257 12.89 1.93 14.86
CA ARG A 257 11.56 2.08 14.24
C ARG A 257 11.44 3.33 13.35
N GLN A 258 10.62 3.25 12.31
CA GLN A 258 10.64 4.20 11.20
C GLN A 258 9.42 5.12 11.11
N ALA A 259 8.26 4.72 11.63
CA ALA A 259 7.07 5.55 11.64
C ALA A 259 6.97 6.44 12.89
N ASP A 260 6.20 7.52 12.79
CA ASP A 260 5.93 8.46 13.88
C ASP A 260 4.58 9.17 13.77
N GLY A 261 4.21 9.60 12.56
CA GLY A 261 2.93 10.27 12.31
C GLY A 261 1.72 9.39 12.66
N LEU A 262 0.87 9.89 13.56
CA LEU A 262 -0.42 9.33 13.92
C LEU A 262 -1.54 10.27 13.48
N GLN A 263 -2.50 9.71 12.76
CA GLN A 263 -3.63 10.44 12.17
C GLN A 263 -4.87 10.40 13.07
N SER A 264 -5.77 11.37 12.91
CA SER A 264 -6.99 11.52 13.72
C SER A 264 -7.77 10.22 13.89
N ARG A 265 -8.07 9.50 12.80
CA ARG A 265 -8.82 8.24 12.88
C ARG A 265 -8.06 7.11 13.60
N THR A 266 -6.73 7.17 13.61
CA THR A 266 -5.91 6.20 14.36
C THR A 266 -5.98 6.46 15.86
N PHE A 267 -5.99 7.71 16.30
CA PHE A 267 -6.25 8.04 17.71
C PHE A 267 -7.67 7.61 18.13
N GLU A 268 -8.69 7.84 17.30
CA GLU A 268 -10.06 7.33 17.56
C GLU A 268 -10.08 5.80 17.74
N ILE A 269 -9.27 5.06 16.98
CA ILE A 269 -9.13 3.60 17.10
C ILE A 269 -8.42 3.22 18.42
N PHE A 270 -7.27 3.83 18.75
CA PHE A 270 -6.56 3.58 20.00
C PHE A 270 -7.39 3.93 21.24
N ASP A 271 -8.23 4.96 21.15
CA ASP A 271 -9.13 5.39 22.21
C ASP A 271 -10.28 4.39 22.40
N SER A 272 -10.84 3.85 21.31
CA SER A 272 -11.78 2.72 21.38
C SER A 272 -11.15 1.42 21.92
N LEU A 273 -9.82 1.32 21.90
CA LEU A 273 -9.05 0.25 22.55
C LEU A 273 -8.60 0.62 23.99
N GLY A 274 -9.04 1.76 24.53
CA GLY A 274 -8.81 2.16 25.91
C GLY A 274 -7.37 2.59 26.24
N PHE A 275 -6.54 2.92 25.23
CA PHE A 275 -5.18 3.46 25.44
C PHE A 275 -4.89 4.74 24.64
N GLY A 276 -5.87 5.27 23.89
CA GLY A 276 -5.74 6.46 23.06
C GLY A 276 -5.25 7.69 23.83
N GLN A 277 -5.88 8.00 24.98
CA GLN A 277 -5.48 9.12 25.86
C GLN A 277 -4.02 9.06 26.33
N ASP A 278 -3.47 7.86 26.53
CA ASP A 278 -2.08 7.66 26.96
C ASP A 278 -1.10 7.99 25.83
N VAL A 279 -1.40 7.53 24.61
CA VAL A 279 -0.61 7.84 23.41
C VAL A 279 -0.75 9.33 23.04
N TRP A 280 -1.96 9.88 23.18
CA TRP A 280 -2.26 11.29 22.91
C TRP A 280 -1.50 12.24 23.85
N ARG A 281 -1.39 11.90 25.14
CA ARG A 281 -0.63 12.68 26.14
C ARG A 281 0.88 12.63 25.92
N GLU A 282 1.39 11.57 25.30
CA GLU A 282 2.80 11.33 25.06
C GLU A 282 3.29 11.93 23.72
N ALA A 283 2.41 12.02 22.73
CA ALA A 283 2.69 12.50 21.38
C ALA A 283 2.88 14.02 21.29
N ASN A 284 3.71 14.48 20.35
CA ASN A 284 3.79 15.88 19.96
C ASN A 284 2.65 16.21 18.97
N HIS A 285 1.69 17.04 19.36
CA HIS A 285 0.58 17.45 18.50
C HIS A 285 1.05 18.40 17.38
N MET A 286 0.46 18.27 16.19
CA MET A 286 0.69 19.18 15.06
C MET A 286 -0.61 19.93 14.78
N LEU A 287 -0.59 21.25 14.99
CA LEU A 287 -1.78 22.10 14.90
C LEU A 287 -1.76 23.01 13.66
N GLU A 288 -0.57 23.42 13.23
CA GLU A 288 -0.36 24.31 12.09
C GLU A 288 0.79 23.85 11.20
N ILE A 289 0.65 24.11 9.91
CA ILE A 289 1.66 23.89 8.88
C ILE A 289 2.19 25.25 8.40
N ARG A 290 3.50 25.32 8.21
CA ARG A 290 4.23 26.50 7.73
C ARG A 290 4.79 26.22 6.33
N PHE A 291 4.37 27.00 5.35
CA PHE A 291 4.94 26.92 4.00
C PHE A 291 6.09 27.91 3.86
N TRP A 292 7.21 27.44 3.32
CA TRP A 292 8.41 28.23 3.07
C TRP A 292 8.84 28.09 1.61
N SER A 293 9.24 29.20 1.01
CA SER A 293 9.48 29.33 -0.44
C SER A 293 10.63 30.31 -0.70
N PRO A 294 11.30 30.25 -1.87
CA PRO A 294 12.29 31.26 -2.23
C PRO A 294 11.59 32.58 -2.58
N GLY A 295 12.05 33.68 -1.99
CA GLY A 295 11.67 35.03 -2.42
C GLY A 295 12.51 35.51 -3.61
N GLU A 296 12.26 36.73 -4.09
CA GLU A 296 12.96 37.37 -5.22
C GLU A 296 14.49 37.25 -5.12
N ASN A 297 15.04 37.49 -3.93
CA ASN A 297 16.47 37.41 -3.63
C ASN A 297 16.96 35.96 -3.32
N LYS A 298 16.22 34.94 -3.75
CA LYS A 298 16.40 33.49 -3.46
C LYS A 298 16.41 33.06 -1.98
N LYS A 299 16.42 34.00 -1.04
CA LYS A 299 16.31 33.73 0.41
C LYS A 299 14.96 33.09 0.72
N LEU A 300 14.96 32.09 1.60
CA LEU A 300 13.72 31.53 2.15
C LEU A 300 12.92 32.57 2.93
N TYR A 301 11.61 32.62 2.67
CA TYR A 301 10.62 33.29 3.51
C TYR A 301 9.40 32.38 3.72
N ARG A 302 8.63 32.64 4.77
CA ARG A 302 7.36 31.96 5.03
C ARG A 302 6.28 32.53 4.14
N SER A 303 5.80 31.74 3.20
CA SER A 303 4.82 32.13 2.18
C SER A 303 3.37 31.98 2.63
N ASP A 304 3.04 30.96 3.43
CA ASP A 304 1.67 30.72 3.91
C ASP A 304 1.64 29.95 5.26
N ARG A 305 0.46 29.93 5.91
CA ARG A 305 0.16 29.25 7.17
C ARG A 305 -1.23 28.60 7.06
N ILE A 306 -1.35 27.30 7.33
CA ILE A 306 -2.64 26.60 7.42
C ILE A 306 -2.76 25.81 8.72
N VAL A 307 -3.99 25.43 9.07
CA VAL A 307 -4.26 24.37 10.04
C VAL A 307 -3.75 23.02 9.52
N ASP A 308 -3.14 22.23 10.40
CA ASP A 308 -2.69 20.87 10.05
C ASP A 308 -3.87 19.92 9.88
N THR A 309 -4.70 19.84 10.93
CA THR A 309 -5.93 19.05 10.92
C THR A 309 -7.14 19.97 10.78
N MET A 310 -8.08 19.60 9.91
CA MET A 310 -9.31 20.35 9.68
C MET A 310 -10.16 20.46 10.98
N PRO A 311 -10.49 21.68 11.45
CA PRO A 311 -11.33 21.87 12.64
C PRO A 311 -12.67 21.13 12.53
N GLY A 312 -13.13 20.56 13.65
CA GLY A 312 -14.38 19.79 13.72
C GLY A 312 -14.35 18.40 13.08
N LEU A 313 -13.32 18.04 12.31
CA LEU A 313 -13.24 16.74 11.64
C LEU A 313 -13.11 15.56 12.63
N SER A 314 -12.41 15.77 13.75
CA SER A 314 -12.24 14.81 14.85
C SER A 314 -11.89 15.53 16.15
N ARG A 315 -12.03 14.86 17.31
CA ARG A 315 -11.53 15.35 18.60
C ARG A 315 -10.00 15.31 18.71
N PHE A 316 -9.37 14.42 17.95
CA PHE A 316 -7.91 14.28 17.88
C PHE A 316 -7.35 14.91 16.60
N GLN A 317 -6.25 15.65 16.73
CA GLN A 317 -5.49 16.20 15.60
C GLN A 317 -4.40 15.21 15.15
N GLN A 318 -3.71 15.48 14.06
CA GLN A 318 -2.49 14.75 13.71
C GLN A 318 -1.43 15.01 14.80
N ALA A 319 -0.72 13.97 15.21
CA ALA A 319 0.39 14.07 16.15
C ALA A 319 1.51 13.12 15.77
N THR A 320 2.61 13.15 16.51
CA THR A 320 3.79 12.32 16.26
C THR A 320 4.31 11.68 17.54
N LEU A 321 4.65 10.39 17.46
CA LEU A 321 5.26 9.64 18.55
C LEU A 321 6.10 8.49 17.99
N HIS A 322 7.31 8.24 18.51
CA HIS A 322 8.15 7.12 18.08
C HIS A 322 7.35 5.80 18.01
N GLN A 323 7.26 5.17 16.84
CA GLN A 323 6.46 3.95 16.58
C GLN A 323 6.60 2.89 17.67
N ALA A 324 7.82 2.67 18.16
CA ALA A 324 8.13 1.82 19.31
C ALA A 324 7.17 1.95 20.51
N ARG A 325 6.81 3.18 20.89
CA ARG A 325 5.94 3.48 22.03
C ARG A 325 4.50 3.02 21.78
N ILE A 326 4.07 3.06 20.52
CA ILE A 326 2.78 2.53 20.05
C ILE A 326 2.78 1.00 20.12
N GLU A 327 3.86 0.36 19.67
CA GLU A 327 4.02 -1.09 19.73
C GLU A 327 4.02 -1.62 21.17
N ASP A 328 4.68 -0.90 22.10
CA ASP A 328 4.63 -1.17 23.54
C ASP A 328 3.20 -1.10 24.11
N ARG A 329 2.37 -0.12 23.70
CA ARG A 329 0.95 -0.06 24.11
C ARG A 329 0.14 -1.22 23.52
N LEU A 330 0.37 -1.57 22.26
CA LEU A 330 -0.31 -2.70 21.61
C LEU A 330 0.05 -4.05 22.25
N LEU A 331 1.33 -4.29 22.56
CA LEU A 331 1.80 -5.48 23.29
C LEU A 331 1.13 -5.59 24.66
N LYS A 332 1.11 -4.50 25.45
CA LYS A 332 0.44 -4.46 26.76
C LYS A 332 -1.07 -4.68 26.69
N TYR A 333 -1.71 -4.28 25.60
CA TYR A 333 -3.13 -4.61 25.36
C TYR A 333 -3.32 -6.11 25.09
N ILE A 334 -2.43 -6.73 24.31
CA ILE A 334 -2.53 -8.17 23.96
C ILE A 334 -2.30 -9.04 25.19
N ASP A 335 -1.27 -8.76 25.98
CA ASP A 335 -0.95 -9.39 27.27
C ASP A 335 -2.14 -9.32 28.24
N LYS A 336 -2.75 -8.13 28.39
CA LYS A 336 -3.94 -7.91 29.24
C LYS A 336 -5.13 -8.83 28.92
N PHE A 337 -5.25 -9.33 27.70
CA PHE A 337 -6.38 -10.18 27.28
C PHE A 337 -5.99 -11.61 26.87
N SER A 338 -4.70 -11.93 26.73
CA SER A 338 -4.22 -13.22 26.22
C SER A 338 -2.73 -13.46 26.47
N GLY A 339 -2.33 -14.72 26.64
CA GLY A 339 -0.92 -15.13 26.54
C GLY A 339 -0.43 -15.30 25.09
N ILE A 340 -0.69 -14.32 24.22
CA ILE A 340 -0.16 -14.30 22.84
C ILE A 340 1.13 -13.47 22.84
N GLU A 341 2.27 -14.16 22.77
CA GLU A 341 3.59 -13.54 22.63
C GLU A 341 4.06 -13.55 21.16
N VAL A 342 5.05 -12.70 20.85
CA VAL A 342 5.66 -12.65 19.51
C VAL A 342 6.83 -13.63 19.42
N GLU A 343 6.72 -14.58 18.50
CA GLU A 343 7.72 -15.61 18.24
C GLU A 343 8.84 -15.05 17.35
N TYR A 344 9.75 -14.33 17.99
CA TYR A 344 10.93 -13.71 17.38
C TYR A 344 11.97 -14.73 16.90
N GLY A 345 12.64 -14.40 15.80
CA GLY A 345 13.62 -15.27 15.13
C GLY A 345 12.98 -16.41 14.33
N VAL A 346 11.72 -16.26 13.88
CA VAL A 346 10.97 -17.31 13.16
C VAL A 346 10.42 -16.77 11.84
N MET A 347 10.66 -17.50 10.74
CA MET A 347 10.14 -17.14 9.41
C MET A 347 9.39 -18.31 8.76
N PRO A 348 8.43 -18.05 7.85
CA PRO A 348 7.82 -19.10 7.05
C PRO A 348 8.75 -19.55 5.91
N GLU A 349 8.83 -20.86 5.71
CA GLU A 349 9.63 -21.55 4.70
C GLU A 349 8.75 -22.06 3.53
N SER A 350 7.54 -22.53 3.82
CA SER A 350 6.57 -22.93 2.80
C SER A 350 5.13 -22.70 3.25
N LEU A 351 4.23 -22.40 2.31
CA LEU A 351 2.80 -22.25 2.55
C LEU A 351 2.05 -23.07 1.49
N THR A 352 1.07 -23.84 1.94
CA THR A 352 0.22 -24.69 1.10
C THR A 352 -1.24 -24.47 1.48
N ILE A 353 -2.12 -24.47 0.48
CA ILE A 353 -3.57 -24.34 0.64
C ILE A 353 -4.21 -25.59 0.04
N ASP A 354 -4.92 -26.34 0.87
CA ASP A 354 -5.75 -27.48 0.49
C ASP A 354 -7.05 -26.94 -0.13
N ALA A 355 -7.15 -27.03 -1.47
CA ALA A 355 -8.25 -26.46 -2.24
C ALA A 355 -9.61 -27.10 -1.89
N ASP A 356 -9.63 -28.38 -1.57
CA ASP A 356 -10.86 -29.13 -1.26
C ASP A 356 -11.41 -28.75 0.13
N LYS A 357 -10.55 -28.24 1.02
CA LYS A 357 -10.92 -27.80 2.38
C LYS A 357 -11.21 -26.31 2.53
N VAL A 358 -11.07 -25.46 1.51
CA VAL A 358 -11.23 -23.99 1.66
C VAL A 358 -12.64 -23.55 2.10
N GLU A 359 -13.67 -24.37 1.85
CA GLU A 359 -15.04 -24.13 2.33
C GLU A 359 -15.34 -24.76 3.71
N SER A 360 -14.49 -25.69 4.18
CA SER A 360 -14.69 -26.44 5.43
C SER A 360 -14.25 -25.66 6.68
N ASP A 361 -14.72 -26.08 7.86
CA ASP A 361 -14.21 -25.56 9.13
C ASP A 361 -12.92 -26.24 9.62
N ASP A 362 -12.24 -27.02 8.78
CA ASP A 362 -10.93 -27.62 9.09
C ASP A 362 -9.79 -26.57 9.04
N TYR A 363 -8.56 -27.06 8.95
CA TYR A 363 -7.32 -26.31 8.79
C TYR A 363 -6.81 -26.45 7.34
N PRO A 364 -7.40 -25.77 6.34
CA PRO A 364 -7.00 -25.88 4.93
C PRO A 364 -5.62 -25.29 4.62
N ILE A 365 -4.96 -24.59 5.55
CA ILE A 365 -3.66 -23.99 5.33
C ILE A 365 -2.61 -24.75 6.13
N SER A 366 -1.51 -25.13 5.48
CA SER A 366 -0.33 -25.71 6.12
C SER A 366 0.87 -24.80 5.85
N VAL A 367 1.43 -24.23 6.91
CA VAL A 367 2.64 -23.40 6.88
C VAL A 367 3.79 -24.15 7.54
N THR A 368 4.93 -24.27 6.86
CA THR A 368 6.19 -24.65 7.52
C THR A 368 6.86 -23.39 8.03
N LEU A 369 7.11 -23.33 9.33
CA LEU A 369 7.94 -22.32 9.98
C LEU A 369 9.36 -22.85 10.17
N ARG A 370 10.35 -21.96 10.18
CA ARG A 370 11.75 -22.23 10.51
C ARG A 370 12.26 -21.21 11.52
N SER A 371 12.90 -21.69 12.58
CA SER A 371 13.69 -20.83 13.47
C SER A 371 15.00 -20.45 12.79
N LEU A 372 15.33 -19.17 12.77
CA LEU A 372 16.62 -18.67 12.29
C LEU A 372 17.74 -18.96 13.31
N PRO A 373 19.01 -19.02 12.88
CA PRO A 373 20.12 -19.02 13.82
C PRO A 373 20.15 -17.68 14.57
N ARG A 374 20.41 -17.73 15.89
CA ARG A 374 20.67 -16.51 16.67
C ARG A 374 21.97 -15.86 16.17
N PRO A 375 22.05 -14.53 16.07
CA PRO A 375 23.33 -13.83 15.94
C PRO A 375 24.24 -14.16 17.14
N ASP A 376 25.52 -14.42 16.90
CA ASP A 376 26.48 -14.67 17.98
C ASP A 376 26.65 -13.41 18.86
N ALA A 377 26.68 -13.59 20.17
CA ALA A 377 26.78 -12.48 21.13
C ALA A 377 28.12 -11.73 21.04
N ASP A 378 29.20 -12.45 20.70
CA ASP A 378 30.56 -11.91 20.52
C ASP A 378 30.93 -11.70 19.04
N SER A 379 29.94 -11.64 18.14
CA SER A 379 30.21 -11.44 16.70
C SER A 379 30.80 -10.03 16.46
N PRO A 380 31.95 -9.88 15.78
CA PRO A 380 32.69 -8.62 15.66
C PRO A 380 32.08 -7.67 14.60
N HIS A 381 30.75 -7.61 14.51
CA HIS A 381 30.00 -6.94 13.45
C HIS A 381 29.73 -5.45 13.72
N VAL A 382 30.32 -4.89 14.78
CA VAL A 382 30.77 -3.50 14.78
C VAL A 382 32.25 -3.51 14.38
N PRO A 383 32.61 -3.27 13.09
CA PRO A 383 33.98 -2.87 12.79
C PRO A 383 34.26 -1.59 13.58
N ALA A 384 35.29 -1.65 14.42
CA ALA A 384 35.68 -0.57 15.30
C ALA A 384 36.53 0.45 14.53
N ASP A 385 35.87 1.31 13.76
CA ASP A 385 36.46 2.58 13.36
C ASP A 385 36.68 3.41 14.64
N GLU A 386 37.94 3.66 14.98
CA GLU A 386 38.35 4.43 16.16
C GLU A 386 37.97 5.91 16.01
N GLY A 387 36.76 6.31 16.45
CA GLY A 387 36.41 7.73 16.50
C GLY A 387 34.98 8.10 16.90
N GLU A 388 33.96 7.56 16.22
CA GLU A 388 32.57 8.06 16.34
C GLU A 388 31.56 6.99 16.82
N PRO A 389 30.59 7.35 17.69
CA PRO A 389 29.52 6.45 18.11
C PRO A 389 28.52 6.22 16.96
N LYS A 390 28.33 4.96 16.55
CA LYS A 390 27.45 4.60 15.43
C LYS A 390 25.99 4.96 15.70
N ILE A 391 25.43 5.80 14.83
CA ILE A 391 24.03 6.24 14.89
C ILE A 391 23.12 5.14 14.30
N PRO A 392 22.04 4.70 14.98
CA PRO A 392 21.04 3.79 14.43
C PRO A 392 20.49 4.27 13.08
N ASN A 393 20.24 3.35 12.14
CA ASN A 393 19.82 3.73 10.79
C ASN A 393 18.69 2.88 10.21
N GLY A 394 18.25 3.27 9.01
CA GLY A 394 17.07 2.79 8.31
C GLY A 394 17.29 2.19 6.92
N LEU A 395 18.54 2.05 6.44
CA LEU A 395 18.85 1.79 5.04
C LEU A 395 18.42 0.39 4.53
N TYR A 396 18.64 -0.70 5.29
CA TYR A 396 18.12 -2.06 5.02
C TYR A 396 16.59 -2.15 4.77
N ARG A 397 15.79 -1.17 5.20
CA ARG A 397 14.33 -1.13 5.03
C ARG A 397 13.90 -0.23 3.87
N SER A 398 14.84 0.50 3.29
CA SER A 398 14.60 1.32 2.12
C SER A 398 14.45 0.43 0.89
N ASN A 399 13.67 0.88 -0.08
CA ASN A 399 13.60 0.27 -1.41
C ASN A 399 14.83 0.63 -2.30
N LEU A 400 15.96 0.96 -1.68
CA LEU A 400 17.29 1.06 -2.30
C LEU A 400 18.07 -0.26 -2.16
N THR A 401 17.78 -1.07 -1.12
CA THR A 401 18.37 -2.40 -0.89
C THR A 401 17.53 -3.53 -1.50
N ALA A 402 18.15 -4.68 -1.74
CA ALA A 402 17.49 -5.89 -2.22
C ALA A 402 16.77 -6.65 -1.09
N ASP A 403 15.92 -7.62 -1.46
CA ASP A 403 15.28 -8.52 -0.48
C ASP A 403 16.16 -9.72 -0.19
N SER A 404 16.72 -9.78 1.02
CA SER A 404 17.53 -10.89 1.52
C SER A 404 16.71 -12.04 2.13
N SER A 405 15.37 -12.01 2.09
CA SER A 405 14.53 -13.05 2.72
C SER A 405 14.83 -14.46 2.25
N ASP A 406 15.16 -14.63 0.97
CA ASP A 406 15.45 -15.94 0.39
C ASP A 406 16.88 -16.40 0.77
N GLU A 407 17.82 -15.47 0.95
CA GLU A 407 19.20 -15.72 1.45
C GLU A 407 19.20 -16.07 2.96
N ILE A 408 18.42 -15.35 3.76
CA ILE A 408 18.15 -15.64 5.18
C ILE A 408 17.61 -17.06 5.34
N LEU A 409 16.63 -17.44 4.49
CA LEU A 409 16.03 -18.76 4.51
C LEU A 409 17.05 -19.84 4.11
N GLN A 410 17.86 -19.60 3.08
CA GLN A 410 18.90 -20.52 2.63
C GLN A 410 19.99 -20.75 3.69
N ASN A 411 20.42 -19.70 4.39
CA ASN A 411 21.37 -19.81 5.51
C ASN A 411 20.75 -20.57 6.70
N ALA A 412 19.48 -20.31 7.02
CA ALA A 412 18.77 -21.06 8.05
C ALA A 412 18.49 -22.52 7.66
N GLN A 413 18.47 -22.86 6.37
CA GLN A 413 18.37 -24.23 5.86
C GLN A 413 19.68 -25.02 6.01
N THR A 414 20.84 -24.38 5.90
CA THR A 414 22.16 -25.04 6.02
C THR A 414 22.72 -25.01 7.44
N THR A 415 22.35 -24.02 8.26
CA THR A 415 22.88 -23.87 9.62
C THR A 415 22.33 -24.94 10.59
N LYS A 416 23.25 -25.65 11.27
CA LYS A 416 22.89 -26.64 12.31
C LYS A 416 22.26 -25.96 13.53
N GLY A 417 21.22 -26.59 14.09
CA GLY A 417 20.52 -26.11 15.28
C GLY A 417 19.23 -25.34 14.98
N THR A 418 19.00 -24.93 13.72
CA THR A 418 17.68 -24.46 13.28
C THR A 418 16.67 -25.61 13.35
N ARG A 419 15.41 -25.27 13.64
CA ARG A 419 14.28 -26.20 13.75
C ARG A 419 13.20 -25.79 12.77
N THR A 420 12.47 -26.77 12.25
CA THR A 420 11.25 -26.55 11.48
C THR A 420 10.02 -27.02 12.25
N GLU A 421 8.90 -26.36 12.02
CA GLU A 421 7.60 -26.71 12.59
C GLU A 421 6.53 -26.64 11.49
N LYS A 422 5.60 -27.60 11.47
CA LYS A 422 4.47 -27.59 10.54
C LYS A 422 3.20 -27.16 11.25
N VAL A 423 2.76 -25.93 10.98
CA VAL A 423 1.55 -25.33 11.57
C VAL A 423 0.36 -25.54 10.63
N LEU A 424 -0.68 -26.19 11.14
CA LEU A 424 -1.99 -26.25 10.49
C LEU A 424 -2.84 -25.07 10.96
N ALA A 425 -3.38 -24.30 10.02
CA ALA A 425 -4.09 -23.05 10.28
C ALA A 425 -5.44 -22.97 9.52
N LYS A 426 -6.47 -22.42 10.19
CA LYS A 426 -7.76 -22.10 9.53
C LYS A 426 -7.65 -20.89 8.60
N TYR A 427 -6.77 -19.94 8.96
CA TYR A 427 -6.53 -18.64 8.33
C TYR A 427 -5.07 -18.22 8.54
N VAL A 428 -4.51 -17.45 7.60
CA VAL A 428 -3.17 -16.81 7.69
C VAL A 428 -3.29 -15.37 7.24
N VAL A 429 -2.55 -14.44 7.85
CA VAL A 429 -2.49 -13.03 7.44
C VAL A 429 -1.04 -12.59 7.27
N GLY A 430 -0.66 -12.30 6.02
CA GLY A 430 0.64 -11.73 5.66
C GLY A 430 0.71 -10.25 6.02
N CYS A 431 1.37 -9.99 7.15
CA CYS A 431 1.78 -8.66 7.59
C CYS A 431 3.32 -8.60 7.61
N ASP A 432 3.92 -8.89 6.44
CA ASP A 432 5.34 -9.20 6.24
C ASP A 432 6.05 -8.21 5.28
N GLY A 433 5.68 -6.94 5.38
CA GLY A 433 6.39 -5.79 4.80
C GLY A 433 6.28 -5.61 3.28
N ALA A 434 6.93 -4.56 2.78
CA ALA A 434 6.95 -4.21 1.36
C ALA A 434 7.41 -5.36 0.45
N HIS A 435 8.26 -6.25 0.96
CA HIS A 435 8.80 -7.39 0.23
C HIS A 435 7.98 -8.70 0.37
N SER A 436 7.05 -8.77 1.34
CA SER A 436 6.07 -9.84 1.61
C SER A 436 6.28 -11.15 0.85
N TRP A 437 6.86 -12.11 1.57
CA TRP A 437 6.97 -13.51 1.15
C TRP A 437 5.58 -14.12 0.94
N THR A 438 4.61 -13.81 1.81
CA THR A 438 3.23 -14.31 1.75
C THR A 438 2.52 -13.86 0.47
N ARG A 439 2.76 -12.61 0.03
CA ARG A 439 2.29 -12.09 -1.25
C ARG A 439 2.86 -12.87 -2.44
N ARG A 440 4.15 -13.26 -2.37
CA ARG A 440 4.78 -14.12 -3.40
C ARG A 440 4.06 -15.46 -3.50
N GLN A 441 3.80 -16.12 -2.36
CA GLN A 441 3.15 -17.44 -2.34
C GLN A 441 1.75 -17.42 -2.97
N ILE A 442 0.92 -16.42 -2.67
CA ILE A 442 -0.43 -16.32 -3.28
C ILE A 442 -0.45 -15.73 -4.71
N ARG A 443 0.73 -15.50 -5.30
CA ARG A 443 0.93 -14.92 -6.64
C ARG A 443 0.15 -13.61 -6.79
N SER A 444 0.34 -12.69 -5.85
CA SER A 444 -0.12 -11.30 -5.94
C SER A 444 1.06 -10.42 -6.36
N VAL A 445 0.83 -9.46 -7.25
CA VAL A 445 1.88 -8.64 -7.88
C VAL A 445 1.67 -7.18 -7.47
N MET A 446 2.76 -6.47 -7.16
CA MET A 446 2.70 -5.05 -6.82
C MET A 446 2.67 -4.20 -8.09
N GLU A 447 1.47 -3.75 -8.45
CA GLU A 447 1.16 -2.89 -9.60
C GLU A 447 1.47 -1.42 -9.25
N GLY A 448 2.37 -0.78 -10.00
CA GLY A 448 2.65 0.66 -9.87
C GLY A 448 4.13 1.06 -9.97
N ASP A 449 4.37 2.36 -10.10
CA ASP A 449 5.66 2.95 -10.49
C ASP A 449 6.63 3.16 -9.32
N GLN A 450 7.92 3.24 -9.66
CA GLN A 450 8.93 3.90 -8.83
C GLN A 450 9.39 5.18 -9.53
N THR A 451 9.44 6.27 -8.77
CA THR A 451 10.08 7.52 -9.21
C THR A 451 11.56 7.49 -8.85
N ASP A 452 12.38 8.31 -9.50
CA ASP A 452 13.82 8.38 -9.18
C ASP A 452 14.18 9.31 -8.00
N TYR A 453 13.19 10.01 -7.42
CA TYR A 453 13.42 10.89 -6.27
C TYR A 453 13.84 10.13 -5.00
N ILE A 454 15.02 10.49 -4.49
CA ILE A 454 15.57 10.01 -3.22
C ILE A 454 15.34 11.04 -2.12
N TRP A 455 14.96 10.55 -0.94
CA TRP A 455 14.71 11.34 0.25
C TRP A 455 15.45 10.74 1.44
N GLY A 456 16.28 11.56 2.09
CA GLY A 456 16.85 11.25 3.39
C GLY A 456 15.87 11.53 4.53
N VAL A 457 16.12 10.93 5.69
CA VAL A 457 15.45 11.24 6.96
C VAL A 457 16.48 11.39 8.06
N LEU A 458 16.34 12.41 8.91
CA LEU A 458 17.13 12.60 10.14
C LEU A 458 16.19 12.82 11.33
N ASP A 459 16.31 11.99 12.38
CA ASP A 459 15.66 12.21 13.69
C ASP A 459 16.71 12.79 14.64
N ILE A 460 16.70 14.11 14.81
CA ILE A 460 17.75 14.85 15.54
C ILE A 460 17.16 15.71 16.65
N ILE A 461 18.00 16.13 17.60
CA ILE A 461 17.73 17.33 18.41
C ILE A 461 18.46 18.49 17.71
N PRO A 462 17.73 19.34 16.94
CA PRO A 462 18.36 20.35 16.11
C PRO A 462 18.88 21.53 16.91
N ILE A 463 20.00 22.09 16.46
CA ILE A 463 20.58 23.36 16.89
C ILE A 463 20.54 24.25 15.65
N THR A 464 19.61 25.20 15.62
CA THR A 464 19.28 26.01 14.44
C THR A 464 18.71 27.37 14.84
N ASP A 465 18.85 28.35 13.95
CA ASP A 465 18.18 29.66 13.97
C ASP A 465 16.91 29.70 13.10
N PHE A 466 16.52 28.59 12.47
CA PHE A 466 15.27 28.50 11.70
C PHE A 466 14.04 28.62 12.61
N PRO A 467 13.21 29.69 12.47
CA PRO A 467 12.23 30.06 13.50
C PRO A 467 11.06 29.09 13.63
N ASP A 468 10.75 28.32 12.58
CA ASP A 468 9.59 27.42 12.56
C ASP A 468 9.95 25.95 12.83
N ILE A 469 11.16 25.63 13.32
CA ILE A 469 11.65 24.23 13.51
C ILE A 469 10.77 23.35 14.43
N ARG A 470 9.84 23.94 15.21
CA ARG A 470 8.87 23.23 16.05
C ARG A 470 7.46 23.12 15.45
N TYR A 471 7.22 23.64 14.25
CA TYR A 471 6.00 23.41 13.47
C TYR A 471 6.22 22.33 12.42
N ARG A 472 5.14 21.76 11.89
CA ARG A 472 5.22 21.03 10.61
C ARG A 472 5.54 22.05 9.53
N CYS A 473 6.59 21.84 8.76
CA CYS A 473 6.95 22.75 7.67
C CYS A 473 7.08 22.01 6.35
N ALA A 474 6.62 22.65 5.27
CA ALA A 474 6.93 22.26 3.91
C ALA A 474 7.78 23.38 3.30
N ILE A 475 9.02 23.05 2.92
CA ILE A 475 10.05 24.00 2.54
C ILE A 475 10.51 23.67 1.13
N HIS A 476 10.39 24.63 0.21
CA HIS A 476 10.91 24.53 -1.15
C HIS A 476 11.99 25.60 -1.36
N SER A 477 13.07 25.23 -2.06
CA SER A 477 14.21 26.10 -2.36
C SER A 477 14.82 25.75 -3.72
N ASP A 478 15.67 26.63 -4.27
CA ASP A 478 16.51 26.32 -5.44
C ASP A 478 17.45 25.10 -5.22
N SER A 479 17.73 24.73 -3.96
CA SER A 479 18.56 23.56 -3.60
C SER A 479 17.75 22.27 -3.37
N GLY A 480 16.44 22.29 -3.63
CA GLY A 480 15.52 21.17 -3.36
C GLY A 480 14.56 21.45 -2.20
N SER A 481 13.84 20.39 -1.79
CA SER A 481 12.72 20.48 -0.85
C SER A 481 12.97 19.72 0.45
N MET A 482 12.42 20.21 1.56
CA MET A 482 12.52 19.57 2.88
C MET A 482 11.17 19.64 3.61
N MET A 483 10.85 18.60 4.38
CA MET A 483 9.72 18.61 5.32
C MET A 483 10.23 18.53 6.76
N VAL A 484 9.80 19.46 7.60
CA VAL A 484 10.05 19.45 9.06
C VAL A 484 8.86 18.79 9.74
N ILE A 485 9.13 17.83 10.63
CA ILE A 485 8.13 17.12 11.44
C ILE A 485 8.58 17.19 12.91
N PRO A 486 7.93 18.02 13.75
CA PRO A 486 8.26 18.10 15.16
C PRO A 486 7.88 16.78 15.87
N ARG A 487 8.68 16.39 16.86
CA ARG A 487 8.55 15.12 17.60
C ARG A 487 8.62 15.31 19.11
N GLU A 488 8.22 14.27 19.83
CA GLU A 488 8.34 14.15 21.29
C GLU A 488 9.76 14.41 21.80
N SER A 489 9.89 14.69 23.10
CA SER A 489 11.20 14.78 23.79
C SER A 489 12.25 15.71 23.13
N LYS A 490 11.79 16.81 22.52
CA LYS A 490 12.59 17.80 21.74
C LYS A 490 13.13 17.31 20.40
N TYR A 491 12.91 16.06 19.99
CA TYR A 491 13.31 15.58 18.67
C TYR A 491 12.58 16.33 17.55
N VAL A 492 13.19 16.37 16.38
CA VAL A 492 12.61 16.82 15.12
C VAL A 492 13.06 15.86 14.04
N ARG A 493 12.10 15.36 13.26
CA ARG A 493 12.33 14.58 12.05
C ARG A 493 12.40 15.52 10.85
N LEU A 494 13.44 15.37 10.03
CA LEU A 494 13.62 16.11 8.78
C LEU A 494 13.60 15.13 7.60
N TYR A 495 12.64 15.27 6.69
CA TYR A 495 12.66 14.57 5.39
C TYR A 495 13.32 15.49 4.36
N ILE A 496 14.44 15.08 3.79
CA ILE A 496 15.35 15.92 3.01
C ILE A 496 15.47 15.37 1.59
N GLN A 497 15.08 16.13 0.57
CA GLN A 497 15.28 15.74 -0.83
C GLN A 497 16.79 15.72 -1.14
N VAL A 498 17.28 14.62 -1.72
CA VAL A 498 18.68 14.50 -2.16
C VAL A 498 18.71 14.65 -3.68
N THR A 499 19.50 15.61 -4.19
CA THR A 499 19.70 15.80 -5.63
C THR A 499 20.54 14.68 -6.21
N GLU A 500 20.18 14.15 -7.38
CA GLU A 500 20.88 12.99 -7.95
C GLU A 500 22.29 13.27 -8.46
N ALA A 501 22.68 14.55 -8.59
CA ALA A 501 24.00 14.97 -9.04
C ALA A 501 24.67 15.92 -8.03
N ASP A 502 26.01 15.91 -8.02
CA ASP A 502 26.82 16.94 -7.37
C ASP A 502 26.89 18.23 -8.22
N GLU A 503 27.60 19.24 -7.72
CA GLU A 503 27.79 20.54 -8.39
C GLU A 503 28.58 20.46 -9.72
N ASN A 504 29.16 19.30 -10.02
CA ASN A 504 29.86 19.00 -11.28
C ASN A 504 29.02 18.11 -12.23
N GLY A 505 27.74 17.86 -11.91
CA GLY A 505 26.86 17.01 -12.71
C GLY A 505 27.12 15.50 -12.58
N LYS A 506 27.94 15.08 -11.61
CA LYS A 506 28.28 13.66 -11.40
C LYS A 506 27.23 13.00 -10.51
N ALA A 507 26.70 11.86 -10.95
CA ALA A 507 25.70 11.10 -10.21
C ALA A 507 26.18 10.74 -8.78
N ILE A 508 25.37 11.04 -7.78
CA ILE A 508 25.65 10.70 -6.38
C ILE A 508 25.52 9.18 -6.20
N ASP A 509 26.57 8.58 -5.66
CA ASP A 509 26.57 7.17 -5.28
C ASP A 509 25.62 6.97 -4.09
N ARG A 510 24.53 6.24 -4.34
CA ARG A 510 23.40 6.09 -3.42
C ARG A 510 23.79 5.33 -2.13
N PHE A 511 24.89 4.57 -2.15
CA PHE A 511 25.46 3.91 -0.97
C PHE A 511 26.37 4.82 -0.13
N LYS A 512 26.61 6.07 -0.57
CA LYS A 512 27.44 7.06 0.13
C LYS A 512 26.64 8.20 0.78
N ILE A 513 25.31 8.06 0.88
CA ILE A 513 24.49 8.97 1.70
C ILE A 513 24.78 8.67 3.17
N THR A 514 25.13 9.71 3.94
CA THR A 514 25.39 9.66 5.39
C THR A 514 24.63 10.78 6.11
N PRO A 515 24.49 10.74 7.46
CA PRO A 515 23.89 11.83 8.23
C PRO A 515 24.53 13.20 7.95
N GLN A 516 25.86 13.20 7.77
CA GLN A 516 26.64 14.38 7.42
C GLN A 516 26.25 14.92 6.03
N THR A 517 26.06 14.07 5.01
CA THR A 517 25.56 14.53 3.70
C THR A 517 24.12 15.05 3.77
N LEU A 518 23.27 14.45 4.60
CA LEU A 518 21.87 14.86 4.74
C LEU A 518 21.77 16.23 5.44
N VAL A 519 22.54 16.47 6.51
CA VAL A 519 22.53 17.79 7.16
C VAL A 519 23.19 18.88 6.30
N GLN A 520 24.17 18.53 5.45
CA GLN A 520 24.71 19.45 4.44
C GLN A 520 23.65 19.84 3.40
N ALA A 521 22.88 18.88 2.87
CA ALA A 521 21.76 19.16 1.96
C ALA A 521 20.68 20.01 2.65
N ALA A 522 20.33 19.70 3.90
CA ALA A 522 19.37 20.47 4.68
C ALA A 522 19.84 21.93 4.91
N ASN A 523 21.13 22.18 5.14
CA ASN A 523 21.67 23.56 5.23
C ASN A 523 21.58 24.31 3.89
N LYS A 524 21.83 23.65 2.75
CA LYS A 524 21.66 24.29 1.43
C LYS A 524 20.19 24.68 1.19
N ILE A 525 19.25 23.82 1.58
CA ILE A 525 17.81 24.08 1.47
C ILE A 525 17.36 25.20 2.43
N LEU A 526 17.86 25.21 3.67
CA LEU A 526 17.47 26.16 4.72
C LEU A 526 18.07 27.58 4.57
N SER A 527 19.00 27.80 3.64
CA SER A 527 19.72 29.07 3.51
C SER A 527 18.79 30.31 3.49
N PRO A 528 19.03 31.34 4.32
CA PRO A 528 20.25 31.62 5.09
C PRO A 528 20.33 30.99 6.49
N TYR A 529 19.33 30.22 6.92
CA TYR A 529 19.29 29.61 8.25
C TYR A 529 20.27 28.43 8.35
N LYS A 530 20.84 28.25 9.55
CA LYS A 530 21.87 27.26 9.85
C LYS A 530 21.28 26.08 10.60
N LEU A 531 21.73 24.87 10.32
CA LEU A 531 21.30 23.65 11.00
C LEU A 531 22.50 22.78 11.41
N SER A 532 22.50 22.36 12.66
CA SER A 532 23.44 21.37 13.21
C SER A 532 22.74 20.50 14.25
N TYR A 533 23.41 19.49 14.78
CA TYR A 533 22.91 18.69 15.90
C TYR A 533 24.08 18.19 16.75
N LYS A 534 23.80 17.87 18.02
CA LYS A 534 24.70 17.06 18.88
C LYS A 534 24.16 15.65 19.16
N HIS A 535 22.88 15.43 18.87
CA HIS A 535 22.21 14.15 19.04
C HIS A 535 21.41 13.83 17.78
N CYS A 536 21.80 12.74 17.11
CA CYS A 536 20.98 12.06 16.11
C CYS A 536 20.55 10.73 16.73
N HIS A 537 19.25 10.49 16.76
CA HIS A 537 18.65 9.26 17.28
C HIS A 537 18.62 8.18 16.22
N TRP A 538 18.23 8.56 15.00
CA TRP A 538 18.02 7.65 13.89
C TRP A 538 18.07 8.38 12.54
N TRP A 539 18.40 7.69 11.45
CA TRP A 539 18.36 8.25 10.09
C TRP A 539 18.08 7.20 9.00
N THR A 540 17.68 7.63 7.80
CA THR A 540 17.62 6.76 6.62
C THR A 540 17.77 7.52 5.31
N ALA A 541 17.76 6.82 4.17
CA ALA A 541 17.39 7.34 2.86
C ALA A 541 16.54 6.31 2.12
N TYR A 542 15.57 6.74 1.31
CA TYR A 542 14.68 5.88 0.53
C TYR A 542 14.30 6.52 -0.81
N ARG A 543 13.82 5.72 -1.77
CA ARG A 543 13.27 6.19 -3.06
C ARG A 543 11.74 6.17 -3.03
N ILE A 544 11.06 7.13 -3.65
CA ILE A 544 9.59 7.12 -3.67
C ILE A 544 9.06 6.10 -4.69
N GLY A 545 8.28 5.13 -4.19
CA GLY A 545 7.56 4.13 -4.99
C GLY A 545 6.11 4.01 -4.53
N GLN A 546 5.21 3.79 -5.50
CA GLN A 546 3.76 3.87 -5.34
C GLN A 546 3.12 2.65 -5.99
N ARG A 547 2.70 1.66 -5.20
CA ARG A 547 2.30 0.32 -5.67
C ARG A 547 1.18 -0.30 -4.85
N VAL A 548 0.30 -1.07 -5.49
CA VAL A 548 -0.78 -1.86 -4.85
C VAL A 548 -0.73 -3.33 -5.28
N GLY A 549 -1.06 -4.24 -4.37
CA GLY A 549 -1.17 -5.67 -4.63
C GLY A 549 -2.38 -5.99 -5.51
N SER A 550 -2.17 -6.73 -6.59
CA SER A 550 -3.21 -7.16 -7.52
C SER A 550 -4.29 -8.03 -6.85
N LYS A 551 -3.93 -8.73 -5.76
CA LYS A 551 -4.83 -9.45 -4.85
C LYS A 551 -4.53 -9.11 -3.39
N PHE A 552 -5.57 -9.02 -2.56
CA PHE A 552 -5.49 -8.83 -1.11
C PHE A 552 -5.71 -10.13 -0.31
N ASN A 553 -6.17 -11.19 -0.97
CA ASN A 553 -6.34 -12.51 -0.36
C ASN A 553 -6.19 -13.65 -1.39
N ALA A 554 -6.15 -14.89 -0.89
CA ALA A 554 -6.49 -16.10 -1.62
C ALA A 554 -7.57 -16.91 -0.85
N HIS A 555 -8.63 -17.28 -1.57
CA HIS A 555 -9.77 -18.10 -1.11
C HIS A 555 -10.52 -17.57 0.13
N ASP A 556 -10.37 -16.29 0.50
CA ASP A 556 -10.72 -15.75 1.82
C ASP A 556 -10.17 -16.63 2.97
N ARG A 557 -8.93 -17.11 2.82
CA ARG A 557 -8.20 -17.97 3.77
C ARG A 557 -6.81 -17.42 4.10
N VAL A 558 -6.05 -17.01 3.09
CA VAL A 558 -4.79 -16.27 3.27
C VAL A 558 -5.04 -14.82 2.90
N PHE A 559 -4.84 -13.89 3.83
CA PHE A 559 -5.00 -12.45 3.62
C PHE A 559 -3.64 -11.74 3.60
N LEU A 560 -3.60 -10.52 3.10
CA LEU A 560 -2.46 -9.60 3.16
C LEU A 560 -2.95 -8.23 3.64
N ALA A 561 -2.14 -7.49 4.40
CA ALA A 561 -2.47 -6.15 4.92
C ALA A 561 -1.25 -5.21 4.94
N GLY A 562 -1.46 -3.90 4.87
CA GLY A 562 -0.39 -2.89 4.92
C GLY A 562 0.57 -2.93 3.73
N ASP A 563 1.86 -2.61 3.94
CA ASP A 563 2.95 -2.69 2.95
C ASP A 563 3.03 -4.02 2.14
N ALA A 564 2.49 -5.12 2.64
CA ALA A 564 2.34 -6.35 1.87
C ALA A 564 1.43 -6.19 0.63
N VAL A 565 0.51 -5.21 0.64
CA VAL A 565 -0.47 -4.89 -0.40
C VAL A 565 -0.54 -3.42 -0.82
N HIS A 566 0.07 -2.46 -0.12
CA HIS A 566 0.22 -1.10 -0.63
C HIS A 566 1.45 -0.39 -0.08
N THR A 567 2.27 0.19 -0.96
CA THR A 567 3.46 0.99 -0.59
C THR A 567 3.38 2.34 -1.28
N HIS A 568 3.68 3.42 -0.55
CA HIS A 568 3.55 4.81 -1.03
C HIS A 568 4.60 5.71 -0.35
N SER A 569 4.67 7.00 -0.69
CA SER A 569 5.59 7.95 -0.05
C SER A 569 5.19 8.24 1.42
N PRO A 570 6.16 8.47 2.34
CA PRO A 570 5.85 8.86 3.71
C PRO A 570 5.48 10.35 3.85
N LYS A 571 5.42 11.14 2.76
CA LYS A 571 5.16 12.59 2.81
C LYS A 571 3.84 12.96 3.50
N ALA A 572 2.84 12.06 3.43
CA ALA A 572 1.55 12.21 4.11
C ALA A 572 1.41 11.36 5.41
N GLY A 573 2.48 10.68 5.85
CA GLY A 573 2.51 9.88 7.09
C GLY A 573 1.61 8.62 7.11
N GLN A 574 1.13 8.16 5.96
CA GLN A 574 -0.01 7.23 5.91
C GLN A 574 0.30 5.75 6.24
N GLY A 575 1.53 5.26 6.03
CA GLY A 575 1.80 3.82 5.92
C GLY A 575 1.41 3.01 7.16
N MET A 576 1.91 3.42 8.33
CA MET A 576 1.54 2.80 9.61
C MET A 576 0.05 2.93 9.92
N ASN A 577 -0.55 4.10 9.63
CA ASN A 577 -1.96 4.37 9.90
C ASN A 577 -2.87 3.43 9.09
N ILE A 578 -2.70 3.38 7.76
CA ILE A 578 -3.54 2.58 6.87
C ILE A 578 -3.28 1.07 7.05
N SER A 579 -2.04 0.65 7.32
CA SER A 579 -1.71 -0.74 7.69
C SER A 579 -2.40 -1.21 8.97
N MET A 580 -2.51 -0.33 9.98
CA MET A 580 -3.30 -0.61 11.18
C MET A 580 -4.80 -0.57 10.90
N HIS A 581 -5.29 0.30 10.01
CA HIS A 581 -6.71 0.32 9.64
C HIS A 581 -7.14 -0.93 8.85
N ASP A 582 -6.26 -1.52 8.04
CA ASP A 582 -6.50 -2.80 7.35
C ASP A 582 -6.70 -3.93 8.36
N THR A 583 -5.76 -4.09 9.29
CA THR A 583 -5.79 -5.14 10.31
C THR A 583 -6.90 -4.92 11.34
N PHE A 584 -7.23 -3.68 11.67
CA PHE A 584 -8.40 -3.32 12.47
C PHE A 584 -9.73 -3.63 11.75
N ASN A 585 -9.80 -3.49 10.41
CA ASN A 585 -10.96 -3.88 9.60
C ASN A 585 -11.12 -5.40 9.53
N LEU A 586 -10.01 -6.13 9.31
CA LEU A 586 -10.01 -7.59 9.18
C LEU A 586 -10.24 -8.31 10.52
N GLY A 587 -9.67 -7.80 11.62
CA GLY A 587 -9.58 -8.53 12.89
C GLY A 587 -10.91 -8.94 13.51
N TRP A 588 -11.86 -8.01 13.62
CA TRP A 588 -13.19 -8.34 14.13
C TRP A 588 -13.93 -9.32 13.19
N LYS A 589 -13.83 -9.13 11.87
CA LYS A 589 -14.45 -10.02 10.86
C LYS A 589 -13.91 -11.44 10.98
N LEU A 590 -12.59 -11.58 11.06
CA LEU A 590 -11.88 -12.84 11.18
C LEU A 590 -12.24 -13.56 12.50
N ALA A 591 -12.23 -12.83 13.62
CA ALA A 591 -12.62 -13.37 14.91
C ALA A 591 -14.10 -13.82 14.93
N SER A 592 -15.02 -13.01 14.40
CA SER A 592 -16.44 -13.36 14.30
C SER A 592 -16.69 -14.62 13.46
N VAL A 593 -15.95 -14.82 12.36
CA VAL A 593 -16.06 -16.04 11.55
C VAL A 593 -15.42 -17.24 12.25
N VAL A 594 -14.24 -17.09 12.86
CA VAL A 594 -13.58 -18.17 13.63
C VAL A 594 -14.39 -18.64 14.83
N LYS A 595 -15.22 -17.76 15.42
CA LYS A 595 -16.15 -18.06 16.51
C LYS A 595 -17.53 -18.59 16.05
N GLY A 596 -17.78 -18.67 14.74
CA GLY A 596 -19.09 -19.05 14.18
C GLY A 596 -20.19 -17.99 14.34
N TRP A 597 -19.85 -16.76 14.77
CA TRP A 597 -20.78 -15.65 14.94
C TRP A 597 -21.22 -15.02 13.61
N ALA A 598 -20.39 -15.15 12.56
CA ALA A 598 -20.66 -14.64 11.22
C ALA A 598 -20.33 -15.67 10.14
N LYS A 599 -21.03 -15.59 9.00
CA LYS A 599 -20.75 -16.42 7.81
C LYS A 599 -19.42 -15.99 7.18
N ARG A 600 -18.68 -16.95 6.61
CA ARG A 600 -17.36 -16.75 5.98
C ARG A 600 -17.35 -15.69 4.87
N SER A 601 -18.48 -15.48 4.18
CA SER A 601 -18.68 -14.41 3.19
C SER A 601 -18.55 -12.98 3.75
N LEU A 602 -18.53 -12.81 5.08
CA LEU A 602 -18.13 -11.55 5.71
C LEU A 602 -16.68 -11.17 5.36
N LEU A 603 -15.78 -12.15 5.23
CA LEU A 603 -14.35 -11.89 5.00
C LEU A 603 -14.08 -11.26 3.63
N THR A 604 -14.88 -11.60 2.62
CA THR A 604 -14.80 -11.01 1.27
C THR A 604 -14.89 -9.49 1.30
N THR A 605 -15.65 -8.93 2.25
CA THR A 605 -15.81 -7.47 2.43
C THR A 605 -14.49 -6.75 2.75
N TYR A 606 -13.52 -7.42 3.41
CA TYR A 606 -12.19 -6.84 3.63
C TYR A 606 -11.52 -6.43 2.32
N THR A 607 -11.64 -7.28 1.29
CA THR A 607 -11.01 -7.03 -0.01
C THR A 607 -11.72 -5.93 -0.79
N THR A 608 -13.05 -5.87 -0.75
CA THR A 608 -13.81 -4.78 -1.41
C THR A 608 -13.59 -3.44 -0.73
N GLU A 609 -13.58 -3.40 0.61
CA GLU A 609 -13.41 -2.19 1.40
C GLU A 609 -11.98 -1.64 1.36
N ARG A 610 -10.96 -2.48 1.60
CA ARG A 610 -9.58 -2.01 1.79
C ARG A 610 -8.81 -1.82 0.48
N ARG A 611 -9.11 -2.59 -0.58
CA ARG A 611 -8.49 -2.38 -1.90
C ARG A 611 -8.94 -1.06 -2.56
N GLN A 612 -10.15 -0.58 -2.26
CA GLN A 612 -10.62 0.74 -2.69
C GLN A 612 -9.72 1.84 -2.08
N ILE A 613 -9.62 1.88 -0.75
CA ILE A 613 -8.83 2.90 -0.02
C ILE A 613 -7.35 2.85 -0.41
N ALA A 614 -6.78 1.65 -0.63
CA ALA A 614 -5.41 1.50 -1.11
C ALA A 614 -5.16 2.09 -2.52
N LYS A 615 -6.16 2.11 -3.40
CA LYS A 615 -6.08 2.78 -4.70
C LYS A 615 -6.20 4.30 -4.56
N GLU A 616 -7.20 4.76 -3.81
CA GLU A 616 -7.41 6.20 -3.53
C GLU A 616 -6.17 6.84 -2.91
N LEU A 617 -5.51 6.12 -1.98
CA LEU A 617 -4.22 6.48 -1.38
C LEU A 617 -3.11 6.68 -2.41
N ILE A 618 -3.01 5.81 -3.41
CA ILE A 618 -1.97 5.88 -4.44
C ILE A 618 -2.29 6.99 -5.44
N GLU A 619 -3.55 7.17 -5.83
CA GLU A 619 -3.95 8.31 -6.68
C GLU A 619 -3.72 9.65 -5.98
N PHE A 620 -3.95 9.72 -4.66
CA PHE A 620 -3.62 10.88 -3.84
C PHE A 620 -2.10 11.09 -3.76
N ASP A 621 -1.33 10.08 -3.35
CA ASP A 621 0.13 10.22 -3.19
C ASP A 621 0.86 10.43 -4.53
N GLN A 622 0.34 9.92 -5.65
CA GLN A 622 0.86 10.29 -7.00
C GLN A 622 0.74 11.79 -7.26
N ARG A 623 -0.41 12.39 -6.95
CA ARG A 623 -0.63 13.85 -7.11
C ARG A 623 0.21 14.64 -6.10
N PHE A 624 0.14 14.27 -4.82
CA PHE A 624 0.85 14.94 -3.73
C PHE A 624 2.39 14.84 -3.88
N SER A 625 2.92 13.66 -4.22
CA SER A 625 4.37 13.49 -4.38
C SER A 625 4.94 14.26 -5.57
N ARG A 626 4.19 14.41 -6.67
CA ARG A 626 4.58 15.27 -7.81
C ARG A 626 4.62 16.73 -7.39
N LEU A 627 3.55 17.22 -6.75
CA LEU A 627 3.47 18.59 -6.22
C LEU A 627 4.55 18.89 -5.15
N PHE A 628 5.02 17.90 -4.39
CA PHE A 628 6.05 18.10 -3.37
C PHE A 628 7.49 17.82 -3.85
N SER A 629 7.68 17.32 -5.08
CA SER A 629 9.02 17.06 -5.67
C SER A 629 9.34 17.92 -6.90
N GLY A 630 8.35 18.60 -7.49
CA GLY A 630 8.54 19.53 -8.60
C GLY A 630 9.10 20.89 -8.17
N ARG A 631 9.41 21.75 -9.15
CA ARG A 631 9.81 23.14 -8.91
C ARG A 631 8.59 24.02 -8.64
N SER A 632 8.71 24.94 -7.68
CA SER A 632 7.73 26.03 -7.52
C SER A 632 7.66 26.86 -8.81
N ALA A 633 6.45 27.32 -9.18
CA ALA A 633 6.32 28.31 -10.24
C ALA A 633 7.01 29.62 -9.84
N LYS A 634 7.71 30.25 -10.79
CA LYS A 634 8.30 31.58 -10.57
C LYS A 634 7.28 32.69 -10.74
N ASP A 635 6.45 32.58 -11.77
CA ASP A 635 5.46 33.57 -12.19
C ASP A 635 4.19 32.87 -12.69
N VAL A 636 3.11 33.62 -12.89
CA VAL A 636 1.82 33.11 -13.44
C VAL A 636 1.97 32.51 -14.85
N LEU A 637 3.07 32.81 -15.55
CA LEU A 637 3.40 32.33 -16.89
C LEU A 637 4.31 31.07 -16.90
N ASP A 638 4.70 30.55 -15.73
CA ASP A 638 5.53 29.34 -15.64
C ASP A 638 4.66 28.07 -15.72
N GLU A 639 4.26 27.69 -16.94
CA GLU A 639 3.49 26.46 -17.22
C GLU A 639 4.19 25.16 -16.74
N GLY A 640 5.50 25.22 -16.49
CA GLY A 640 6.30 24.12 -15.94
C GLY A 640 6.50 24.18 -14.42
N GLY A 641 5.78 25.06 -13.72
CA GLY A 641 5.88 25.29 -12.28
C GLY A 641 4.60 24.94 -11.53
N ILE A 642 4.71 24.73 -10.22
CA ILE A 642 3.58 24.42 -9.34
C ILE A 642 2.93 25.71 -8.84
N ASP A 643 1.65 25.90 -9.16
CA ASP A 643 0.78 26.95 -8.57
C ASP A 643 0.44 26.66 -7.11
N LEU A 644 0.64 27.67 -6.26
CA LEU A 644 0.36 27.64 -4.83
C LEU A 644 -1.13 27.47 -4.49
N LYS A 645 -2.07 27.97 -5.32
CA LYS A 645 -3.51 27.80 -5.07
C LYS A 645 -3.94 26.35 -5.34
N THR A 646 -3.51 25.77 -6.45
CA THR A 646 -3.70 24.36 -6.81
C THR A 646 -3.05 23.45 -5.77
N PHE A 647 -1.82 23.77 -5.33
CA PHE A 647 -1.17 23.07 -4.23
C PHE A 647 -2.03 23.08 -2.97
N LYS A 648 -2.53 24.25 -2.54
CA LYS A 648 -3.38 24.39 -1.34
C LYS A 648 -4.68 23.59 -1.44
N GLN A 649 -5.39 23.64 -2.57
CA GLN A 649 -6.61 22.85 -2.77
C GLN A 649 -6.38 21.33 -2.74
N VAL A 650 -5.23 20.86 -3.26
CA VAL A 650 -4.83 19.45 -3.16
C VAL A 650 -4.39 19.11 -1.74
N PHE A 651 -3.82 20.07 -1.00
CA PHE A 651 -3.48 19.92 0.42
C PHE A 651 -4.73 19.81 1.31
N ASP A 652 -5.76 20.64 1.10
CA ASP A 652 -7.00 20.61 1.90
C ASP A 652 -7.77 19.29 1.71
N LYS A 653 -7.94 18.86 0.46
CA LYS A 653 -8.50 17.53 0.13
C LYS A 653 -7.59 16.40 0.62
N GLY A 654 -6.27 16.63 0.57
CA GLY A 654 -5.24 15.71 1.06
C GLY A 654 -5.29 15.49 2.56
N ASN A 655 -5.45 16.54 3.36
CA ASN A 655 -5.60 16.46 4.82
C ASN A 655 -6.88 15.72 5.21
N LEU A 656 -7.99 15.98 4.50
CA LEU A 656 -9.24 15.26 4.72
C LEU A 656 -9.07 13.74 4.48
N PHE A 657 -8.40 13.34 3.40
CA PHE A 657 -8.07 11.92 3.15
C PHE A 657 -7.07 11.38 4.19
N ALA A 658 -5.96 12.08 4.39
CA ALA A 658 -4.84 11.69 5.25
C ALA A 658 -5.24 11.50 6.72
N SER A 659 -6.25 12.22 7.21
CA SER A 659 -6.81 12.02 8.56
C SER A 659 -7.32 10.60 8.82
N GLY A 660 -7.62 9.84 7.76
CA GLY A 660 -8.33 8.55 7.79
C GLY A 660 -9.83 8.68 8.09
N CYS A 661 -10.33 9.89 8.37
CA CYS A 661 -11.73 10.14 8.77
C CYS A 661 -12.70 10.14 7.58
N ALA A 662 -12.20 10.32 6.35
CA ALA A 662 -12.99 10.43 5.13
C ALA A 662 -13.25 9.09 4.40
N VAL A 663 -12.72 7.98 4.92
CA VAL A 663 -12.92 6.61 4.39
C VAL A 663 -14.42 6.32 4.23
N ASP A 664 -14.82 5.92 3.02
CA ASP A 664 -16.23 5.78 2.62
C ASP A 664 -16.46 4.50 1.83
N TYR A 665 -16.87 3.44 2.53
CA TYR A 665 -16.98 2.10 1.95
C TYR A 665 -18.14 1.96 0.95
N GLY A 666 -17.91 1.24 -0.14
CA GLY A 666 -18.96 0.85 -1.09
C GLY A 666 -20.04 -0.06 -0.47
N ALA A 667 -21.15 -0.24 -1.20
CA ALA A 667 -22.25 -1.12 -0.78
C ALA A 667 -21.76 -2.57 -0.55
N SER A 668 -22.20 -3.20 0.54
CA SER A 668 -21.79 -4.56 0.90
C SER A 668 -22.83 -5.23 1.81
N VAL A 669 -22.61 -6.50 2.16
CA VAL A 669 -23.44 -7.24 3.14
C VAL A 669 -23.46 -6.62 4.55
N ILE A 670 -22.60 -5.63 4.82
CA ILE A 670 -22.59 -4.83 6.07
C ILE A 670 -22.68 -3.31 5.82
N VAL A 671 -22.86 -2.86 4.58
CA VAL A 671 -22.97 -1.43 4.20
C VAL A 671 -24.21 -1.21 3.33
N ALA A 672 -25.31 -0.85 4.00
CA ALA A 672 -26.66 -0.70 3.44
C ALA A 672 -26.87 0.58 2.60
N LYS A 673 -26.03 0.81 1.58
CA LYS A 673 -26.17 1.94 0.64
C LYS A 673 -27.23 1.66 -0.45
N PRO A 674 -27.81 2.68 -1.11
CA PRO A 674 -28.74 2.48 -2.24
C PRO A 674 -28.20 1.59 -3.37
N GLN A 675 -26.89 1.63 -3.64
CA GLN A 675 -26.22 0.79 -4.65
C GLN A 675 -26.16 -0.71 -4.26
N ALA A 676 -26.66 -1.10 -3.07
CA ALA A 676 -26.86 -2.50 -2.71
C ALA A 676 -27.97 -3.18 -3.53
N ILE A 677 -28.92 -2.42 -4.08
CA ILE A 677 -30.04 -2.97 -4.88
C ILE A 677 -29.51 -3.65 -6.15
N GLU A 678 -28.69 -2.96 -6.94
CA GLU A 678 -28.23 -3.44 -8.26
C GLU A 678 -27.42 -4.74 -8.18
N ASN A 679 -26.68 -4.92 -7.08
CA ASN A 679 -25.86 -6.11 -6.82
C ASN A 679 -26.65 -7.31 -6.25
N SER A 680 -27.96 -7.15 -5.98
CA SER A 680 -28.81 -8.20 -5.36
C SER A 680 -29.47 -9.17 -6.36
N ASN A 681 -29.26 -8.97 -7.67
CA ASN A 681 -29.88 -9.66 -8.81
C ASN A 681 -29.52 -11.16 -8.98
N GLY A 682 -29.44 -11.92 -7.89
CA GLY A 682 -29.19 -13.37 -7.91
C GLY A 682 -29.38 -14.12 -6.60
N THR A 683 -29.69 -13.47 -5.47
CA THR A 683 -29.73 -14.13 -4.14
C THR A 683 -31.10 -14.10 -3.45
N GLY A 684 -32.09 -13.39 -3.99
CA GLY A 684 -33.48 -13.36 -3.48
C GLY A 684 -33.68 -12.69 -2.12
N ALA A 685 -32.61 -12.21 -1.46
CA ALA A 685 -32.69 -11.41 -0.26
C ALA A 685 -33.06 -9.96 -0.63
N VAL A 686 -34.09 -9.41 0.01
CA VAL A 686 -34.45 -7.98 -0.13
C VAL A 686 -33.26 -7.13 0.32
N ALA A 687 -32.68 -6.37 -0.61
CA ALA A 687 -31.58 -5.46 -0.32
C ALA A 687 -32.06 -4.39 0.68
N THR A 688 -31.63 -4.50 1.94
CA THR A 688 -31.94 -3.50 2.97
C THR A 688 -31.15 -2.22 2.65
N VAL A 689 -31.86 -1.15 2.33
CA VAL A 689 -31.28 0.17 2.07
C VAL A 689 -31.49 1.07 3.28
N GLY A 690 -30.40 1.66 3.77
CA GLY A 690 -30.42 2.62 4.86
C GLY A 690 -30.95 3.98 4.41
N LYS A 691 -31.81 4.57 5.25
CA LYS A 691 -32.45 5.86 5.03
C LYS A 691 -31.52 7.01 5.42
N GLN A 692 -30.61 7.36 4.52
CA GLN A 692 -29.59 8.39 4.74
C GLN A 692 -30.19 9.76 5.11
N GLU A 693 -31.39 10.06 4.60
CA GLU A 693 -32.15 11.28 4.84
C GLU A 693 -32.54 11.49 6.32
N LEU A 694 -32.56 10.43 7.13
CA LEU A 694 -32.85 10.51 8.56
C LEU A 694 -31.63 10.93 9.40
N ALA A 695 -30.43 10.88 8.84
CA ALA A 695 -29.18 11.24 9.52
C ALA A 695 -28.13 11.75 8.50
N PRO A 696 -28.36 12.89 7.82
CA PRO A 696 -27.51 13.34 6.71
C PRO A 696 -26.05 13.57 7.11
N ASN A 697 -25.79 13.95 8.37
CA ASN A 697 -24.45 14.17 8.93
C ASN A 697 -23.76 12.87 9.40
N ILE A 698 -24.38 11.70 9.24
CA ILE A 698 -23.79 10.38 9.53
C ILE A 698 -23.86 9.53 8.24
N PRO A 699 -22.90 9.70 7.30
CA PRO A 699 -22.96 8.98 6.02
C PRO A 699 -22.73 7.48 6.20
N ILE A 700 -23.66 6.66 5.70
CA ILE A 700 -23.59 5.20 5.69
C ILE A 700 -22.30 4.78 4.98
N GLY A 701 -21.55 3.84 5.55
CA GLY A 701 -20.25 3.40 5.03
C GLY A 701 -19.04 4.23 5.47
N ARG A 702 -19.26 5.39 6.12
CA ARG A 702 -18.20 6.14 6.82
C ARG A 702 -18.15 5.80 8.30
N ARG A 703 -17.07 6.23 8.97
CA ARG A 703 -16.98 6.17 10.44
C ARG A 703 -17.92 7.21 11.06
N ILE A 704 -18.68 6.84 12.10
CA ILE A 704 -19.56 7.76 12.83
C ILE A 704 -18.75 8.94 13.41
N PRO A 705 -19.15 10.21 13.19
CA PRO A 705 -18.49 11.36 13.81
C PRO A 705 -18.73 11.35 15.33
N SER A 706 -17.90 12.08 16.08
CA SER A 706 -18.09 12.26 17.51
C SER A 706 -18.53 13.69 17.82
N CYS A 707 -19.81 13.87 18.14
CA CYS A 707 -20.26 14.99 18.97
C CYS A 707 -19.81 14.76 20.43
N LYS A 708 -20.21 15.70 21.29
CA LYS A 708 -20.31 15.51 22.75
C LYS A 708 -21.78 15.31 23.09
N VAL A 709 -22.05 14.50 24.11
CA VAL A 709 -23.37 14.25 24.69
C VAL A 709 -23.23 14.24 26.21
N LEU A 710 -24.28 14.60 26.95
CA LEU A 710 -24.29 14.46 28.40
C LEU A 710 -24.91 13.11 28.76
N ASN A 711 -24.36 12.39 29.75
CA ASN A 711 -25.08 11.25 30.32
C ASN A 711 -26.30 11.76 31.10
N GLN A 712 -27.43 11.06 30.96
CA GLN A 712 -28.71 11.51 31.52
C GLN A 712 -28.71 11.51 33.05
N SER A 713 -28.01 10.56 33.68
CA SER A 713 -28.01 10.33 35.13
C SER A 713 -27.12 11.30 35.92
N ASP A 714 -25.89 11.56 35.46
CA ASP A 714 -24.88 12.34 36.20
C ASP A 714 -24.51 13.69 35.54
N ALA A 715 -25.14 14.02 34.40
CA ALA A 715 -24.84 15.18 33.55
C ALA A 715 -23.41 15.24 32.99
N ARG A 716 -22.61 14.17 33.10
CA ARG A 716 -21.21 14.15 32.67
C ARG A 716 -21.12 14.26 31.14
N PRO A 717 -20.30 15.18 30.60
CA PRO A 717 -20.02 15.23 29.17
C PRO A 717 -19.13 14.05 28.76
N TRP A 718 -19.48 13.42 27.64
CA TRP A 718 -18.74 12.36 26.98
C TRP A 718 -18.65 12.65 25.49
N HIS A 719 -17.54 12.28 24.83
CA HIS A 719 -17.54 12.17 23.38
C HIS A 719 -18.27 10.89 22.95
N LEU A 720 -19.20 10.98 22.01
CA LEU A 720 -20.04 9.85 21.58
C LEU A 720 -19.24 8.59 21.17
N GLN A 721 -18.01 8.75 20.64
CA GLN A 721 -17.14 7.61 20.31
C GLN A 721 -16.47 6.93 21.53
N GLU A 722 -16.32 7.60 22.67
CA GLU A 722 -15.75 7.01 23.91
C GLU A 722 -16.70 5.93 24.47
N LEU A 723 -18.01 6.11 24.25
CA LEU A 723 -19.08 5.17 24.57
C LEU A 723 -19.13 3.96 23.62
N MET A 724 -18.24 3.89 22.63
CA MET A 724 -18.18 2.84 21.60
C MET A 724 -16.84 2.08 21.61
N PRO A 725 -16.44 1.47 22.74
CA PRO A 725 -15.21 0.69 22.80
C PRO A 725 -15.26 -0.52 21.86
N SER A 726 -14.08 -0.87 21.33
CA SER A 726 -13.85 -1.99 20.42
C SER A 726 -13.92 -3.33 21.16
N THR A 727 -15.14 -3.70 21.58
CA THR A 727 -15.48 -4.94 22.29
C THR A 727 -15.74 -6.13 21.37
N GLY A 728 -16.06 -5.85 20.10
CA GLY A 728 -16.59 -6.82 19.13
C GLY A 728 -18.11 -6.84 19.05
N ALA A 729 -18.80 -6.14 19.97
CA ALA A 729 -20.23 -5.87 19.84
C ALA A 729 -20.48 -4.78 18.79
N TRP A 730 -21.57 -4.94 18.04
CA TRP A 730 -22.16 -3.87 17.24
C TRP A 730 -22.85 -2.84 18.15
N ARG A 731 -22.97 -1.59 17.67
CA ARG A 731 -23.71 -0.53 18.36
C ARG A 731 -25.03 -0.23 17.66
N VAL A 732 -26.10 -0.16 18.45
CA VAL A 732 -27.43 0.29 18.02
C VAL A 732 -27.64 1.67 18.63
N VAL A 733 -27.31 2.72 17.86
CA VAL A 733 -27.46 4.11 18.32
C VAL A 733 -28.87 4.59 18.03
N VAL A 734 -29.63 4.89 19.09
CA VAL A 734 -31.03 5.27 19.06
C VAL A 734 -31.14 6.78 19.28
N PHE A 735 -31.19 7.53 18.19
CA PHE A 735 -31.55 8.96 18.25
C PHE A 735 -33.06 9.06 18.52
N ALA A 736 -33.40 9.21 19.80
CA ALA A 736 -34.77 9.19 20.31
C ALA A 736 -35.53 10.50 20.03
N GLY A 737 -34.84 11.58 19.67
CA GLY A 737 -35.45 12.90 19.45
C GLY A 737 -36.03 13.50 20.74
N ASP A 738 -37.05 14.34 20.61
CA ASP A 738 -37.80 14.85 21.76
C ASP A 738 -38.71 13.75 22.34
N VAL A 739 -38.38 13.26 23.53
CA VAL A 739 -39.13 12.25 24.27
C VAL A 739 -40.26 12.81 25.14
N LEU A 740 -40.36 14.14 25.30
CA LEU A 740 -41.51 14.79 25.95
C LEU A 740 -42.74 14.81 25.01
N ASN A 741 -42.52 14.86 23.70
CA ASN A 741 -43.57 14.69 22.71
C ASN A 741 -44.20 13.29 22.79
N SER A 742 -45.47 13.20 23.20
CA SER A 742 -46.15 11.92 23.47
C SER A 742 -46.24 11.00 22.24
N SER A 743 -46.26 11.54 21.03
CA SER A 743 -46.23 10.74 19.79
C SER A 743 -44.85 10.11 19.57
N GLN A 744 -43.79 10.88 19.80
CA GLN A 744 -42.41 10.40 19.71
C GLN A 744 -42.07 9.41 20.84
N PHE A 745 -42.53 9.66 22.07
CA PHE A 745 -42.44 8.72 23.18
C PHE A 745 -43.17 7.40 22.89
N SER A 746 -44.34 7.47 22.24
CA SER A 746 -45.07 6.28 21.79
C SER A 746 -44.29 5.48 20.74
N ARG A 747 -43.59 6.15 19.82
CA ARG A 747 -42.67 5.49 18.85
C ARG A 747 -41.49 4.83 19.55
N LEU A 748 -40.85 5.53 20.50
CA LEU A 748 -39.73 4.99 21.29
C LEU A 748 -40.16 3.77 22.11
N SER A 749 -41.33 3.84 22.76
CA SER A 749 -41.91 2.75 23.54
C SER A 749 -42.28 1.53 22.68
N ALA A 750 -42.88 1.75 21.51
CA ALA A 750 -43.17 0.67 20.56
C ALA A 750 -41.89 0.01 20.03
N PHE A 751 -40.85 0.80 19.72
CA PHE A 751 -39.55 0.29 19.30
C PHE A 751 -38.86 -0.48 20.43
N GLY A 752 -38.85 0.03 21.66
CA GLY A 752 -38.30 -0.66 22.83
C GLY A 752 -39.00 -1.99 23.13
N LYS A 753 -40.33 -2.03 23.01
CA LYS A 753 -41.12 -3.27 23.11
C LYS A 753 -40.77 -4.28 22.02
N ALA A 754 -40.51 -3.82 20.79
CA ALA A 754 -40.04 -4.67 19.70
C ALA A 754 -38.61 -5.20 19.92
N LEU A 755 -37.70 -4.36 20.46
CA LEU A 755 -36.34 -4.77 20.83
C LEU A 755 -36.32 -5.81 21.96
N SER A 756 -37.20 -5.65 22.96
CA SER A 756 -37.34 -6.57 24.10
C SER A 756 -37.95 -7.93 23.74
N SER A 757 -38.59 -8.05 22.56
CA SER A 757 -39.21 -9.30 22.11
C SER A 757 -38.21 -10.48 22.10
N PRO A 758 -38.60 -11.70 22.52
CA PRO A 758 -37.77 -12.89 22.35
C PRO A 758 -37.36 -13.16 20.88
N SER A 759 -38.16 -12.69 19.91
CA SER A 759 -37.86 -12.82 18.47
C SER A 759 -36.94 -11.74 17.91
N SER A 760 -36.62 -10.70 18.70
CA SER A 760 -35.70 -9.60 18.36
C SER A 760 -34.31 -10.10 17.98
N PHE A 761 -33.57 -9.34 17.17
CA PHE A 761 -32.18 -9.67 16.84
C PHE A 761 -31.28 -9.66 18.10
N LEU A 762 -31.60 -8.83 19.10
CA LEU A 762 -30.91 -8.79 20.40
C LEU A 762 -31.04 -10.11 21.19
N ASN A 763 -32.21 -10.76 21.09
CA ASN A 763 -32.50 -11.99 21.83
C ASN A 763 -32.20 -13.26 21.03
N ARG A 764 -32.36 -13.21 19.70
CA ARG A 764 -32.02 -14.28 18.75
C ARG A 764 -30.51 -14.51 18.63
N HIS A 765 -29.72 -13.45 18.79
CA HIS A 765 -28.27 -13.49 18.73
C HIS A 765 -27.68 -13.07 20.07
N LYS A 766 -27.38 -14.05 20.93
CA LYS A 766 -26.59 -13.86 22.15
C LYS A 766 -25.26 -14.60 22.05
N PRO A 767 -24.14 -14.01 22.51
CA PRO A 767 -22.93 -14.79 22.74
C PRO A 767 -23.26 -15.87 23.80
N GLY A 768 -22.96 -17.14 23.50
CA GLY A 768 -23.37 -18.27 24.32
C GLY A 768 -22.65 -18.34 25.66
N GLU A 769 -21.55 -19.10 25.72
CA GLU A 769 -20.73 -19.24 26.94
C GLU A 769 -19.51 -18.29 26.98
N ASP A 770 -19.25 -17.52 25.91
CA ASP A 770 -18.05 -16.68 25.81
C ASP A 770 -18.19 -15.36 26.54
N LYS A 771 -17.98 -15.40 27.87
CA LYS A 771 -18.04 -14.29 28.82
C LYS A 771 -17.17 -13.05 28.48
N ARG A 772 -16.37 -13.08 27.40
CA ARG A 772 -15.62 -11.91 26.89
C ARG A 772 -16.51 -10.85 26.26
N LEU A 773 -17.71 -11.23 25.83
CA LEU A 773 -18.68 -10.40 25.13
C LEU A 773 -20.05 -10.55 25.82
N ALA A 774 -20.59 -9.47 26.40
CA ALA A 774 -21.86 -9.51 27.11
C ALA A 774 -23.09 -9.55 26.18
N SER A 775 -22.98 -8.93 25.00
CA SER A 775 -24.00 -8.93 23.95
C SER A 775 -23.33 -8.76 22.58
N PHE A 776 -23.94 -9.28 21.51
CA PHE A 776 -23.53 -8.94 20.13
C PHE A 776 -23.94 -7.53 19.73
N PHE A 777 -24.90 -6.94 20.44
CA PHE A 777 -25.52 -5.65 20.14
C PHE A 777 -25.67 -4.86 21.44
N GLU A 778 -24.90 -3.79 21.60
CA GLU A 778 -25.05 -2.84 22.70
C GLU A 778 -25.88 -1.64 22.21
N ILE A 779 -26.92 -1.25 22.96
CA ILE A 779 -27.75 -0.08 22.66
C ILE A 779 -27.12 1.16 23.30
N LEU A 780 -27.18 2.30 22.61
CA LEU A 780 -26.88 3.63 23.14
C LEU A 780 -27.99 4.58 22.71
N THR A 781 -28.62 5.28 23.66
CA THR A 781 -29.76 6.16 23.40
C THR A 781 -29.36 7.62 23.54
N VAL A 782 -29.74 8.46 22.59
CA VAL A 782 -29.53 9.92 22.64
C VAL A 782 -30.86 10.63 22.38
N HIS A 783 -31.39 11.37 23.37
CA HIS A 783 -32.56 12.25 23.18
C HIS A 783 -32.17 13.72 23.03
N SER A 784 -33.14 14.56 22.64
CA SER A 784 -32.98 16.01 22.45
C SER A 784 -33.98 16.84 23.27
N SER A 785 -34.68 16.22 24.22
CA SER A 785 -35.44 16.93 25.26
C SER A 785 -34.49 17.47 26.34
N PRO A 786 -34.82 18.59 27.02
CA PRO A 786 -34.00 19.13 28.11
C PRO A 786 -33.70 18.09 29.19
N ARG A 787 -32.42 17.96 29.59
CA ARG A 787 -31.95 16.89 30.49
C ARG A 787 -32.73 16.83 31.80
N HIS A 788 -33.14 18.00 32.31
CA HIS A 788 -33.77 18.17 33.62
C HIS A 788 -35.30 17.99 33.62
N GLU A 789 -35.91 17.75 32.46
CA GLU A 789 -37.35 17.46 32.32
C GLU A 789 -37.63 15.96 32.10
N VAL A 790 -36.59 15.12 31.97
CA VAL A 790 -36.69 13.69 31.67
C VAL A 790 -36.11 12.84 32.81
N GLU A 791 -36.96 12.12 33.52
CA GLU A 791 -36.49 11.11 34.49
C GLU A 791 -35.97 9.87 33.75
N LEU A 792 -34.75 9.41 34.04
CA LEU A 792 -34.13 8.27 33.35
C LEU A 792 -35.04 7.02 33.39
N LEU A 793 -35.56 6.71 34.58
CA LEU A 793 -36.41 5.54 34.82
C LEU A 793 -37.85 5.70 34.29
N SER A 794 -38.19 6.82 33.63
CA SER A 794 -39.44 6.96 32.87
C SER A 794 -39.33 6.45 31.43
N LEU A 795 -38.11 6.25 30.91
CA LEU A 795 -37.86 5.65 29.61
C LEU A 795 -38.06 4.11 29.67
N PRO A 796 -38.30 3.42 28.53
CA PRO A 796 -38.40 1.96 28.53
C PRO A 796 -37.10 1.24 28.95
N ASP A 797 -37.21 0.28 29.86
CA ASP A 797 -36.11 -0.46 30.53
C ASP A 797 -35.03 -1.03 29.59
N ILE A 798 -35.38 -1.37 28.36
CA ILE A 798 -34.43 -1.87 27.34
C ILE A 798 -33.34 -0.86 26.96
N PHE A 799 -33.56 0.43 27.27
CA PHE A 799 -32.60 1.51 27.07
C PHE A 799 -31.74 1.79 28.31
N HIS A 800 -32.06 1.21 29.47
CA HIS A 800 -31.34 1.29 30.74
C HIS A 800 -31.56 -0.03 31.52
N PRO A 801 -30.97 -1.17 31.10
CA PRO A 801 -31.34 -2.48 31.63
C PRO A 801 -31.05 -2.65 33.13
N TYR A 802 -31.96 -3.31 33.85
CA TYR A 802 -31.77 -3.72 35.25
C TYR A 802 -31.06 -5.07 35.36
N SER A 803 -30.21 -5.21 36.38
CA SER A 803 -29.58 -6.44 36.84
C SER A 803 -29.75 -6.61 38.35
N GLU A 804 -30.11 -7.81 38.81
CA GLU A 804 -30.18 -8.13 40.25
C GLU A 804 -28.81 -8.05 40.95
N GLU A 805 -27.70 -8.18 40.19
CA GLU A 805 -26.33 -8.15 40.71
C GLU A 805 -25.73 -6.71 40.75
N TYR A 806 -26.15 -5.84 39.83
CA TYR A 806 -25.53 -4.52 39.61
C TYR A 806 -26.48 -3.30 39.64
N GLY A 807 -27.79 -3.52 39.73
CA GLY A 807 -28.80 -2.46 39.66
C GLY A 807 -29.13 -2.02 38.22
N TRP A 808 -29.55 -0.76 38.06
CA TRP A 808 -29.86 -0.16 36.77
C TRP A 808 -28.59 0.25 36.00
N ASP A 809 -28.57 0.05 34.68
CA ASP A 809 -27.47 0.48 33.81
C ASP A 809 -27.60 1.98 33.43
N TYR A 810 -26.90 2.80 34.22
CA TYR A 810 -26.85 4.26 34.05
C TYR A 810 -25.98 4.72 32.85
N GLU A 811 -25.27 3.83 32.14
CA GLU A 811 -24.30 4.19 31.09
C GLU A 811 -24.86 4.07 29.65
N LYS A 812 -26.18 3.99 29.47
CA LYS A 812 -26.82 3.76 28.15
C LYS A 812 -27.69 4.89 27.61
N VAL A 813 -28.04 5.89 28.43
CA VAL A 813 -28.89 7.01 28.02
C VAL A 813 -28.16 8.34 28.16
N PHE A 814 -28.21 9.12 27.07
CA PHE A 814 -27.53 10.38 26.90
C PHE A 814 -28.46 11.42 26.27
N VAL A 815 -28.05 12.68 26.30
CA VAL A 815 -28.78 13.81 25.75
C VAL A 815 -27.87 14.75 24.94
N ASP A 816 -28.45 15.36 23.92
CA ASP A 816 -27.91 16.52 23.21
C ASP A 816 -28.38 17.81 23.92
N ASP A 817 -27.66 18.21 24.97
CA ASP A 817 -27.97 19.37 25.84
C ASP A 817 -26.67 20.09 26.26
N VAL A 818 -26.78 21.32 26.76
CA VAL A 818 -25.65 22.21 27.07
C VAL A 818 -24.96 21.81 28.37
N SER A 819 -23.67 21.46 28.28
CA SER A 819 -22.81 21.19 29.44
C SER A 819 -22.62 22.43 30.33
N TYR A 820 -22.67 22.25 31.66
CA TYR A 820 -22.30 23.30 32.64
C TYR A 820 -20.81 23.68 32.61
N HIS A 821 -19.98 22.90 31.92
CA HIS A 821 -18.53 23.09 31.82
C HIS A 821 -18.06 22.98 30.38
N GLN A 822 -16.87 23.51 30.09
CA GLN A 822 -16.11 23.15 28.88
C GLN A 822 -15.58 21.72 29.01
N GLY A 823 -16.48 20.74 28.87
CA GLY A 823 -16.14 19.42 28.36
C GLY A 823 -15.84 19.55 26.88
#